data_AF-A0A2M6ZGP5-F1
#
_entry.id   AF-A0A2M6ZGP5-F1
#
_cell.length_a   1.000
_cell.length_b   1.000
_cell.length_c   1.000
_cell.angle_alpha   90.00
_cell.angle_beta   90.00
_cell.angle_gamma   90.00
#
_symmetry.space_group_name_H-M   'P 1'
#
loop_
_entity.id
_entity.type
_entity.pdbx_description
1 polymer ?
#
loop_
_entity_poly.entity_id
_entity_poly.type
_entity_poly.pdbx_seq_one_letter_code
_entity_poly.pdbx_strand_id
1 'polypeptide(L)'
;MKEDVWKLVKEDFDEKIPRRTAILIKEGDCSPSFAYPAEFSSIGYLFDYRKNTTYDESPAFSIKFGEYSFPDLTGKNLSKNTFYCEKMEYFPSLIKRKVIFSNTGIEAEEKFGQVIDNSFFWEINLTCKNHPPYIFDRKFYTIISVNAGESKAKVYPDKNLLEIKMENKKIFIASNFDDCAAYKTIDGYFKDLGKGKIRKDGKEGNHILLGYRVKLRPGESKKLKFGISTYSKEKALKSFRVKNYENKIRNKWNNWFNSLPHPKFSSELDRKAYYKCWWVIKLNYYYDKRYGKTVIEALPVYRGYWQWALPAVQWHTSLNPEVGSSFMKKLLDLFLKYQRKDGYVTHAIYLDEKIPGERWARGNIIQTPHIPWVCLRYYYNTKDIESLKRWYPKLVNYYNYLNKSRDENFLRLHLWAIITSYDTGIDTTSAFQRVTYGENGKKEKFCYPAIFAAERCRYEQAMGKISGILRNKEEGFWFKEAEVTKRQVDNILWDKKKKWYGVLHENKELDTRIGVDGLFPFAYEITERKKAGLTRNNFVKLIGKYGIYTVAPGEKGFYKGTYWRGPSWSTSCALAMVSAHNYYPDLLKRVKNALMNFIFKYPSIWECMGAGTGEIARGDSGMMATPVVASNVGAGEALGAILVYYGENVFSIKEGEA
;
A
#
# COMPACT_ATOMS: atom_id res chain seq x y z
N MET A 1 24.14 22.10 -3.41
CA MET A 1 24.34 20.70 -3.87
C MET A 1 22.96 20.04 -3.90
N LYS A 2 22.52 19.43 -5.01
CA LYS A 2 21.20 18.76 -5.03
C LYS A 2 21.23 17.57 -4.06
N GLU A 3 20.23 17.47 -3.19
CA GLU A 3 20.20 16.46 -2.12
C GLU A 3 20.07 15.03 -2.67
N ASP A 4 20.67 14.07 -1.97
CA ASP A 4 20.64 12.66 -2.33
C ASP A 4 19.56 11.89 -1.55
N VAL A 5 18.31 12.29 -1.77
CA VAL A 5 17.14 11.71 -1.10
C VAL A 5 17.00 10.21 -1.35
N TRP A 6 17.40 9.73 -2.52
CA TRP A 6 17.37 8.30 -2.87
C TRP A 6 18.21 7.44 -1.92
N LYS A 7 19.36 7.93 -1.46
CA LYS A 7 20.15 7.25 -0.41
C LYS A 7 19.56 7.45 0.98
N LEU A 8 19.02 8.64 1.26
CA LEU A 8 18.39 8.95 2.56
C LEU A 8 17.27 7.94 2.90
N VAL A 9 16.42 7.61 1.92
CA VAL A 9 15.27 6.70 2.13
C VAL A 9 15.63 5.22 2.04
N LYS A 10 16.93 4.86 1.98
CA LYS A 10 17.36 3.46 2.03
C LYS A 10 16.83 2.78 3.29
N GLU A 11 16.37 1.55 3.12
CA GLU A 11 16.00 0.66 4.20
C GLU A 11 16.85 -0.62 4.14
N ASP A 12 17.22 -1.12 5.32
CA ASP A 12 17.85 -2.44 5.46
C ASP A 12 16.76 -3.46 5.82
N PHE A 13 16.91 -4.71 5.37
CA PHE A 13 15.95 -5.77 5.66
C PHE A 13 16.63 -7.12 5.88
N ASP A 14 15.90 -8.07 6.44
CA ASP A 14 16.40 -9.42 6.69
C ASP A 14 15.39 -10.52 6.34
N GLU A 15 15.79 -11.77 6.55
CA GLU A 15 14.94 -12.95 6.34
C GLU A 15 13.75 -13.06 7.30
N LYS A 16 13.67 -12.22 8.33
CA LYS A 16 12.61 -12.21 9.33
C LYS A 16 11.45 -11.30 8.96
N ILE A 17 11.51 -10.61 7.81
CA ILE A 17 10.39 -9.80 7.34
C ILE A 17 9.14 -10.67 7.17
N PRO A 18 8.01 -10.34 7.80
CA PRO A 18 6.84 -11.23 7.84
C PRO A 18 6.25 -11.55 6.46
N ARG A 19 6.36 -10.59 5.52
CA ARG A 19 5.92 -10.76 4.13
C ARG A 19 6.90 -10.11 3.18
N ARG A 20 7.35 -10.85 2.17
CA ARG A 20 8.34 -10.37 1.19
C ARG A 20 7.80 -9.34 0.21
N THR A 21 6.49 -9.33 0.02
CA THR A 21 5.84 -8.32 -0.82
C THR A 21 6.09 -6.91 -0.31
N ALA A 22 6.44 -6.72 0.97
CA ALA A 22 6.91 -5.44 1.51
C ALA A 22 8.16 -4.88 0.80
N ILE A 23 8.93 -5.73 0.13
CA ILE A 23 10.08 -5.39 -0.71
C ILE A 23 9.70 -5.69 -2.16
N LEU A 24 9.12 -4.73 -2.87
CA LEU A 24 8.75 -4.90 -4.28
C LEU A 24 9.40 -3.86 -5.20
N ILE A 25 9.58 -4.26 -6.45
CA ILE A 25 10.01 -3.40 -7.55
C ILE A 25 8.98 -3.53 -8.64
N LYS A 26 8.52 -2.40 -9.17
CA LYS A 26 7.63 -2.38 -10.33
C LYS A 26 8.40 -2.39 -11.62
N GLU A 27 7.79 -2.97 -12.64
CA GLU A 27 8.36 -3.03 -13.98
C GLU A 27 8.42 -1.65 -14.65
N GLY A 28 7.51 -0.76 -14.25
CA GLY A 28 7.43 0.63 -14.65
C GLY A 28 6.54 1.40 -13.67
N ASP A 29 6.65 2.73 -13.67
CA ASP A 29 5.97 3.57 -12.67
C ASP A 29 4.44 3.36 -12.74
N CYS A 30 3.89 3.23 -13.94
CA CYS A 30 2.45 3.04 -14.17
C CYS A 30 2.05 1.60 -14.53
N SER A 31 2.95 0.63 -14.36
CA SER A 31 2.67 -0.78 -14.67
C SER A 31 2.01 -1.49 -13.47
N PRO A 32 1.06 -2.42 -13.67
CA PRO A 32 0.62 -3.31 -12.60
C PRO A 32 1.62 -4.46 -12.35
N SER A 33 2.64 -4.60 -13.21
CA SER A 33 3.64 -5.64 -13.11
C SER A 33 4.67 -5.30 -12.04
N PHE A 34 4.96 -6.26 -11.16
CA PHE A 34 5.97 -6.12 -10.13
C PHE A 34 6.71 -7.43 -9.88
N ALA A 35 7.82 -7.32 -9.17
CA ALA A 35 8.62 -8.43 -8.70
C ALA A 35 9.04 -8.20 -7.24
N TYR A 36 9.20 -9.28 -6.49
CA TYR A 36 9.64 -9.26 -5.10
C TYR A 36 10.56 -10.45 -4.82
N PRO A 37 11.46 -10.38 -3.82
CA PRO A 37 12.38 -11.47 -3.52
C PRO A 37 11.68 -12.80 -3.30
N ALA A 38 12.28 -13.88 -3.83
CA ALA A 38 11.87 -15.26 -3.58
C ALA A 38 12.20 -15.70 -2.14
N GLU A 39 12.13 -17.01 -1.88
CA GLU A 39 12.48 -17.59 -0.58
C GLU A 39 13.85 -17.20 -0.07
N PHE A 40 14.01 -17.05 1.25
CA PHE A 40 15.30 -16.65 1.82
C PHE A 40 16.39 -17.72 1.62
N SER A 41 15.96 -18.95 1.33
CA SER A 41 16.78 -20.05 0.82
C SER A 41 16.97 -20.04 -0.70
N SER A 42 16.54 -18.99 -1.42
CA SER A 42 16.65 -18.84 -2.88
C SER A 42 17.20 -17.46 -3.28
N ILE A 43 18.16 -17.44 -4.22
CA ILE A 43 18.59 -16.19 -4.89
C ILE A 43 17.66 -16.00 -6.09
N GLY A 44 16.59 -15.24 -5.93
CA GLY A 44 15.63 -15.07 -7.02
C GLY A 44 14.49 -14.12 -6.72
N TYR A 45 13.56 -14.05 -7.67
CA TYR A 45 12.41 -13.16 -7.66
C TYR A 45 11.14 -13.88 -8.10
N LEU A 46 10.02 -13.46 -7.49
CA LEU A 46 8.65 -13.83 -7.84
C LEU A 46 8.03 -12.67 -8.60
N PHE A 47 7.31 -12.95 -9.68
CA PHE A 47 6.80 -11.94 -10.62
C PHE A 47 5.29 -12.08 -10.79
N ASP A 48 4.60 -10.94 -10.83
CA ASP A 48 3.19 -10.88 -11.13
C ASP A 48 2.85 -9.70 -12.04
N TYR A 49 1.86 -9.89 -12.91
CA TYR A 49 1.37 -8.90 -13.87
C TYR A 49 -0.17 -8.86 -13.97
N ARG A 50 -0.88 -9.71 -13.21
CA ARG A 50 -2.33 -9.86 -13.30
C ARG A 50 -3.02 -8.62 -12.75
N LYS A 51 -4.19 -8.26 -13.29
CA LYS A 51 -4.94 -7.09 -12.80
C LYS A 51 -5.68 -7.32 -11.49
N ASN A 52 -5.87 -8.58 -11.13
CA ASN A 52 -6.43 -9.04 -9.87
C ASN A 52 -5.47 -10.09 -9.30
N THR A 53 -5.18 -9.98 -8.01
CA THR A 53 -4.35 -10.95 -7.27
C THR A 53 -4.84 -11.01 -5.84
N THR A 54 -4.87 -12.20 -5.27
CA THR A 54 -5.20 -12.43 -3.85
C THR A 54 -3.94 -12.77 -3.04
N TYR A 55 -4.10 -13.01 -1.73
CA TYR A 55 -2.99 -13.43 -0.87
C TYR A 55 -2.56 -14.87 -1.10
N ASP A 56 -3.47 -15.72 -1.58
CA ASP A 56 -3.28 -17.17 -1.66
C ASP A 56 -2.83 -17.62 -3.05
N GLU A 57 -2.89 -16.73 -4.04
CA GLU A 57 -2.48 -17.03 -5.39
C GLU A 57 -0.96 -17.09 -5.54
N SER A 58 -0.48 -18.15 -6.17
CA SER A 58 0.92 -18.23 -6.60
C SER A 58 1.26 -17.09 -7.56
N PRO A 59 2.50 -16.55 -7.51
CA PRO A 59 2.95 -15.55 -8.48
C PRO A 59 2.89 -16.13 -9.90
N ALA A 60 2.67 -15.28 -10.89
CA ALA A 60 2.54 -15.71 -12.29
C ALA A 60 3.74 -16.55 -12.76
N PHE A 61 4.96 -16.16 -12.37
CA PHE A 61 6.17 -16.95 -12.54
C PHE A 61 7.25 -16.59 -11.53
N SER A 62 8.30 -17.41 -11.45
CA SER A 62 9.46 -17.19 -10.61
C SER A 62 10.75 -17.40 -11.40
N ILE A 63 11.83 -16.73 -10.99
CA ILE A 63 13.18 -16.97 -11.50
C ILE A 63 14.11 -17.14 -10.29
N LYS A 64 14.78 -18.30 -10.19
CA LYS A 64 15.70 -18.63 -9.10
C LYS A 64 17.06 -19.03 -9.67
N PHE A 65 18.12 -18.40 -9.19
CA PHE A 65 19.50 -18.66 -9.58
C PHE A 65 20.22 -19.49 -8.53
N GLY A 66 21.01 -20.44 -8.99
CA GLY A 66 22.09 -21.04 -8.21
C GLY A 66 21.62 -21.90 -7.05
N GLU A 67 20.39 -22.41 -7.06
CA GLU A 67 19.96 -23.44 -6.10
C GLU A 67 20.74 -24.74 -6.28
N TYR A 68 21.18 -25.02 -7.51
CA TYR A 68 21.98 -26.18 -7.86
C TYR A 68 23.23 -25.80 -8.67
N SER A 69 24.30 -26.57 -8.50
CA SER A 69 25.51 -26.51 -9.32
C SER A 69 26.06 -27.91 -9.63
N PHE A 70 26.81 -28.03 -10.73
CA PHE A 70 27.47 -29.27 -11.13
C PHE A 70 28.90 -29.00 -11.63
N PRO A 71 29.89 -29.85 -11.29
CA PRO A 71 29.78 -30.90 -10.29
C PRO A 71 29.88 -30.36 -8.84
N ASP A 72 29.58 -31.22 -7.87
CA ASP A 72 29.90 -31.04 -6.46
C ASP A 72 31.42 -31.08 -6.20
N LEU A 73 31.83 -31.07 -4.92
CA LEU A 73 33.26 -31.16 -4.54
C LEU A 73 33.91 -32.48 -4.96
N THR A 74 33.13 -33.54 -5.20
CA THR A 74 33.65 -34.84 -5.68
C THR A 74 33.91 -34.84 -7.19
N GLY A 75 33.45 -33.81 -7.90
CA GLY A 75 33.58 -33.70 -9.34
C GLY A 75 32.55 -34.52 -10.13
N LYS A 76 31.60 -35.17 -9.47
CA LYS A 76 30.73 -36.18 -10.11
C LYS A 76 29.23 -35.92 -10.01
N ASN A 77 28.75 -35.25 -8.97
CA ASN A 77 27.32 -35.20 -8.68
C ASN A 77 26.74 -33.79 -8.79
N LEU A 78 25.42 -33.71 -8.89
CA LEU A 78 24.69 -32.46 -8.71
C LEU A 78 24.75 -32.05 -7.23
N SER A 79 25.16 -30.81 -6.97
CA SER A 79 25.14 -30.23 -5.64
C SER A 79 23.96 -29.29 -5.49
N LYS A 80 23.20 -29.43 -4.39
CA LYS A 80 22.37 -28.33 -3.88
C LYS A 80 23.28 -27.31 -3.21
N ASN A 81 23.12 -26.04 -3.53
CA ASN A 81 23.94 -24.99 -2.94
C ASN A 81 23.28 -24.47 -1.65
N THR A 82 24.11 -24.17 -0.66
CA THR A 82 23.68 -23.55 0.60
C THR A 82 24.32 -22.17 0.68
N PHE A 83 23.55 -21.18 1.14
CA PHE A 83 24.02 -19.81 1.27
C PHE A 83 23.24 -19.05 2.34
N TYR A 84 23.77 -17.89 2.71
CA TYR A 84 23.08 -16.89 3.54
C TYR A 84 23.31 -15.49 2.96
N CYS A 85 22.44 -14.56 3.29
CA CYS A 85 22.59 -13.16 2.91
C CYS A 85 23.28 -12.39 4.05
N GLU A 86 24.48 -11.86 3.80
CA GLU A 86 25.21 -11.05 4.78
C GLU A 86 24.61 -9.64 4.89
N LYS A 87 24.11 -9.09 3.79
CA LYS A 87 23.54 -7.75 3.73
C LYS A 87 22.41 -7.69 2.71
N MET A 88 21.32 -7.01 3.06
CA MET A 88 20.20 -6.78 2.14
C MET A 88 19.69 -5.35 2.29
N GLU A 89 19.66 -4.63 1.17
CA GLU A 89 19.32 -3.20 1.11
C GLU A 89 18.19 -2.97 0.11
N TYR A 90 17.24 -2.12 0.48
CA TYR A 90 16.09 -1.73 -0.33
C TYR A 90 16.09 -0.22 -0.56
N PHE A 91 16.11 0.15 -1.83
CA PHE A 91 16.06 1.52 -2.31
C PHE A 91 14.89 1.67 -3.27
N PRO A 92 14.46 2.90 -3.56
CA PRO A 92 13.52 3.16 -4.64
C PRO A 92 14.02 2.56 -5.97
N SER A 93 13.25 1.62 -6.52
CA SER A 93 13.54 0.85 -7.74
C SER A 93 14.83 0.00 -7.73
N LEU A 94 15.40 -0.33 -6.56
CA LEU A 94 16.60 -1.19 -6.47
C LEU A 94 16.64 -2.01 -5.18
N ILE A 95 16.94 -3.30 -5.32
CA ILE A 95 17.32 -4.21 -4.24
C ILE A 95 18.78 -4.61 -4.43
N LYS A 96 19.55 -4.61 -3.36
CA LYS A 96 20.92 -5.14 -3.33
C LYS A 96 21.02 -6.22 -2.27
N ARG A 97 21.68 -7.34 -2.59
CA ARG A 97 22.02 -8.38 -1.61
C ARG A 97 23.47 -8.80 -1.75
N LYS A 98 24.14 -9.04 -0.64
CA LYS A 98 25.43 -9.74 -0.59
C LYS A 98 25.19 -11.15 -0.06
N VAL A 99 25.52 -12.15 -0.86
CA VAL A 99 25.21 -13.55 -0.62
C VAL A 99 26.50 -14.36 -0.53
N ILE A 100 26.61 -15.23 0.47
CA ILE A 100 27.78 -16.06 0.71
C ILE A 100 27.38 -17.52 0.52
N PHE A 101 27.97 -18.21 -0.46
CA PHE A 101 27.76 -19.64 -0.65
C PHE A 101 28.65 -20.43 0.30
N SER A 102 28.03 -21.11 1.27
CA SER A 102 28.76 -21.82 2.33
C SER A 102 29.43 -23.11 1.85
N ASN A 103 29.09 -23.63 0.66
CA ASN A 103 29.60 -24.91 0.16
C ASN A 103 30.32 -24.84 -1.20
N THR A 104 30.60 -23.65 -1.74
CA THR A 104 31.21 -23.51 -3.08
C THR A 104 32.43 -22.59 -3.14
N GLY A 105 32.73 -21.82 -2.07
CA GLY A 105 33.83 -20.84 -2.09
C GLY A 105 33.54 -19.61 -2.98
N ILE A 106 32.26 -19.35 -3.24
CA ILE A 106 31.79 -18.22 -4.04
C ILE A 106 31.05 -17.22 -3.15
N GLU A 107 31.31 -15.94 -3.38
CA GLU A 107 30.43 -14.86 -2.93
C GLU A 107 29.68 -14.28 -4.13
N ALA A 108 28.47 -13.78 -3.90
CA ALA A 108 27.69 -13.10 -4.91
C ALA A 108 27.23 -11.73 -4.43
N GLU A 109 27.39 -10.71 -5.29
CA GLU A 109 26.66 -9.46 -5.18
C GLU A 109 25.50 -9.46 -6.16
N GLU A 110 24.29 -9.38 -5.63
CA GLU A 110 23.07 -9.36 -6.42
C GLU A 110 22.46 -7.96 -6.42
N LYS A 111 22.04 -7.52 -7.61
CA LYS A 111 21.35 -6.24 -7.82
C LYS A 111 20.17 -6.45 -8.74
N PHE A 112 18.99 -6.09 -8.26
CA PHE A 112 17.75 -6.22 -9.01
C PHE A 112 16.97 -4.91 -8.97
N GLY A 113 16.49 -4.45 -10.11
CA GLY A 113 15.79 -3.18 -10.13
C GLY A 113 15.15 -2.83 -11.46
N GLN A 114 14.68 -1.59 -11.53
CA GLN A 114 14.00 -1.02 -12.69
C GLN A 114 14.74 0.26 -13.10
N VAL A 115 15.29 0.28 -14.31
CA VAL A 115 15.95 1.46 -14.90
C VAL A 115 15.22 1.89 -16.16
N ILE A 116 15.03 0.93 -17.06
CA ILE A 116 14.29 1.13 -18.31
C ILE A 116 12.83 0.85 -18.02
N ASP A 117 11.96 1.84 -18.25
CA ASP A 117 10.53 1.70 -18.00
C ASP A 117 9.96 0.51 -18.76
N ASN A 118 9.13 -0.28 -18.08
CA ASN A 118 8.53 -1.53 -18.54
C ASN A 118 9.52 -2.71 -18.69
N SER A 119 10.55 -2.76 -17.86
CA SER A 119 11.45 -3.92 -17.74
C SER A 119 12.26 -3.91 -16.43
N PHE A 120 12.71 -5.08 -16.02
CA PHE A 120 13.65 -5.26 -14.93
C PHE A 120 15.05 -5.55 -15.45
N PHE A 121 16.05 -5.20 -14.65
CA PHE A 121 17.38 -5.78 -14.75
C PHE A 121 17.67 -6.62 -13.51
N TRP A 122 18.46 -7.67 -13.69
CA TRP A 122 19.02 -8.47 -12.61
C TRP A 122 20.48 -8.75 -12.93
N GLU A 123 21.38 -8.38 -12.03
CA GLU A 123 22.82 -8.61 -12.15
C GLU A 123 23.29 -9.41 -10.94
N ILE A 124 24.05 -10.48 -11.19
CA ILE A 124 24.69 -11.30 -10.17
C ILE A 124 26.18 -11.31 -10.47
N ASN A 125 26.99 -10.74 -9.60
CA ASN A 125 28.44 -10.75 -9.71
C ASN A 125 29.00 -11.83 -8.78
N LEU A 126 29.48 -12.93 -9.34
CA LEU A 126 30.09 -14.04 -8.60
C LEU A 126 31.59 -13.79 -8.45
N THR A 127 32.12 -13.88 -7.24
CA THR A 127 33.55 -13.72 -6.95
C THR A 127 34.10 -14.99 -6.30
N CYS A 128 35.23 -15.47 -6.81
CA CYS A 128 35.91 -16.64 -6.25
C CYS A 128 36.73 -16.25 -5.01
N LYS A 129 36.44 -16.92 -3.88
CA LYS A 129 37.14 -16.76 -2.60
C LYS A 129 38.05 -17.94 -2.24
N ASN A 130 38.23 -18.88 -3.17
CA ASN A 130 39.17 -19.98 -2.97
C ASN A 130 40.59 -19.44 -2.75
N HIS A 131 41.40 -20.17 -1.98
CA HIS A 131 42.83 -19.89 -1.88
C HIS A 131 43.55 -20.30 -3.18
N PRO A 132 44.60 -19.59 -3.63
CA PRO A 132 45.48 -20.09 -4.68
C PRO A 132 46.07 -21.48 -4.36
N PRO A 133 46.22 -22.39 -5.33
CA PRO A 133 45.95 -22.26 -6.77
C PRO A 133 44.53 -22.73 -7.18
N TYR A 134 43.59 -22.92 -6.24
CA TYR A 134 42.34 -23.62 -6.51
C TYR A 134 41.37 -22.81 -7.39
N ILE A 135 41.25 -23.24 -8.65
CA ILE A 135 40.31 -22.67 -9.63
C ILE A 135 38.90 -23.20 -9.36
N PHE A 136 37.93 -22.31 -9.39
CA PHE A 136 36.52 -22.67 -9.42
C PHE A 136 36.09 -22.97 -10.86
N ASP A 137 35.56 -24.16 -11.17
CA ASP A 137 34.94 -24.50 -12.46
C ASP A 137 33.67 -25.32 -12.21
N ARG A 138 32.50 -24.67 -12.23
CA ARG A 138 31.19 -25.33 -12.08
C ARG A 138 30.15 -24.71 -12.99
N LYS A 139 29.14 -25.49 -13.35
CA LYS A 139 27.92 -25.02 -13.98
C LYS A 139 26.89 -24.67 -12.91
N PHE A 140 26.40 -23.43 -12.91
CA PHE A 140 25.24 -23.00 -12.14
C PHE A 140 24.00 -23.02 -13.02
N TYR A 141 22.84 -23.17 -12.38
CA TYR A 141 21.56 -23.23 -13.07
C TYR A 141 20.60 -22.15 -12.57
N THR A 142 19.89 -21.52 -13.50
CA THR A 142 18.70 -20.71 -13.21
C THR A 142 17.47 -21.50 -13.58
N ILE A 143 16.51 -21.58 -12.65
CA ILE A 143 15.22 -22.23 -12.82
C ILE A 143 14.15 -21.16 -12.94
N ILE A 144 13.44 -21.14 -14.06
CA ILE A 144 12.24 -20.33 -14.24
C ILE A 144 11.05 -21.27 -14.11
N SER A 145 10.13 -21.00 -13.17
CA SER A 145 8.91 -21.81 -13.01
C SER A 145 7.68 -20.95 -13.26
N VAL A 146 6.79 -21.44 -14.12
CA VAL A 146 5.53 -20.80 -14.49
C VAL A 146 4.39 -21.45 -13.73
N ASN A 147 3.62 -20.66 -12.98
CA ASN A 147 2.60 -21.17 -12.04
C ASN A 147 1.18 -20.70 -12.40
N ALA A 148 0.98 -20.02 -13.53
CA ALA A 148 -0.33 -19.47 -13.92
C ALA A 148 -1.24 -20.54 -14.56
N GLY A 149 -1.97 -21.31 -13.74
CA GLY A 149 -3.00 -22.26 -14.19
C GLY A 149 -2.44 -23.41 -15.05
N GLU A 150 -3.14 -23.78 -16.13
CA GLU A 150 -2.72 -24.81 -17.10
C GLU A 150 -1.67 -24.31 -18.13
N SER A 151 -1.13 -23.09 -17.93
CA SER A 151 -0.23 -22.47 -18.91
C SER A 151 1.06 -23.27 -19.09
N LYS A 152 1.34 -23.67 -20.33
CA LYS A 152 2.64 -24.21 -20.75
C LYS A 152 3.49 -23.11 -21.37
N ALA A 153 4.72 -22.95 -20.90
CA ALA A 153 5.69 -22.06 -21.52
C ALA A 153 6.22 -22.69 -22.82
N LYS A 154 6.10 -21.96 -23.93
CA LYS A 154 6.86 -22.24 -25.16
C LYS A 154 8.08 -21.35 -25.22
N VAL A 155 9.24 -21.97 -25.44
CA VAL A 155 10.56 -21.34 -25.44
C VAL A 155 11.07 -21.20 -26.87
N TYR A 156 11.40 -19.97 -27.26
CA TYR A 156 12.06 -19.66 -28.53
C TYR A 156 13.44 -19.08 -28.20
N PRO A 157 14.49 -19.93 -28.11
CA PRO A 157 15.80 -19.48 -27.74
C PRO A 157 16.56 -18.97 -28.97
N ASP A 158 16.98 -17.73 -28.90
CA ASP A 158 17.99 -17.11 -29.75
C ASP A 158 19.21 -16.75 -28.89
N LYS A 159 20.38 -16.50 -29.51
CA LYS A 159 21.62 -16.26 -28.74
C LYS A 159 21.44 -15.04 -27.82
N ASN A 160 21.23 -15.29 -26.53
CA ASN A 160 20.97 -14.35 -25.43
C ASN A 160 19.55 -13.81 -25.25
N LEU A 161 18.52 -14.38 -25.88
CA LEU A 161 17.12 -14.00 -25.67
C LEU A 161 16.22 -15.24 -25.58
N LEU A 162 15.24 -15.14 -24.70
CA LEU A 162 14.22 -16.15 -24.46
C LEU A 162 12.85 -15.48 -24.51
N GLU A 163 12.01 -15.89 -25.46
CA GLU A 163 10.58 -15.59 -25.44
C GLU A 163 9.82 -16.75 -24.78
N ILE A 164 9.01 -16.41 -23.78
CA ILE A 164 8.11 -17.32 -23.06
C ILE A 164 6.68 -16.90 -23.36
N LYS A 165 5.95 -17.74 -24.11
CA LYS A 165 4.52 -17.54 -24.32
C LYS A 165 3.71 -18.22 -23.19
N MET A 166 2.89 -17.45 -22.50
CA MET A 166 1.86 -17.90 -21.55
C MET A 166 0.46 -17.67 -22.16
N GLU A 167 -0.59 -18.19 -21.53
CA GLU A 167 -1.97 -18.15 -22.06
C GLU A 167 -2.41 -16.73 -22.52
N ASN A 168 -2.19 -15.71 -21.68
CA ASN A 168 -2.65 -14.35 -21.93
C ASN A 168 -1.52 -13.30 -22.01
N LYS A 169 -0.26 -13.74 -22.05
CA LYS A 169 0.89 -12.84 -21.93
C LYS A 169 2.15 -13.45 -22.54
N LYS A 170 3.07 -12.59 -22.99
CA LYS A 170 4.43 -12.97 -23.36
C LYS A 170 5.41 -12.36 -22.36
N ILE A 171 6.44 -13.13 -22.01
CA ILE A 171 7.56 -12.68 -21.19
C ILE A 171 8.83 -12.83 -22.02
N PHE A 172 9.70 -11.83 -21.92
CA PHE A 172 10.98 -11.79 -22.62
C PHE A 172 12.10 -11.75 -21.59
N ILE A 173 13.07 -12.66 -21.69
CA ILE A 173 14.23 -12.73 -20.80
C ILE A 173 15.49 -12.74 -21.65
N ALA A 174 16.26 -11.66 -21.60
CA ALA A 174 17.59 -11.60 -22.20
C ALA A 174 18.64 -11.94 -21.15
N SER A 175 19.52 -12.90 -21.40
CA SER A 175 20.57 -13.30 -20.45
C SER A 175 21.76 -13.95 -21.17
N ASN A 176 22.93 -13.94 -20.53
CA ASN A 176 24.16 -14.56 -21.02
C ASN A 176 24.28 -16.05 -20.61
N PHE A 177 23.22 -16.83 -20.87
CA PHE A 177 23.22 -18.27 -20.62
C PHE A 177 23.97 -19.01 -21.73
N ASP A 178 24.55 -20.16 -21.38
CA ASP A 178 25.24 -21.04 -22.32
C ASP A 178 24.26 -22.02 -23.00
N ASP A 179 23.29 -22.54 -22.21
CA ASP A 179 22.29 -23.50 -22.67
C ASP A 179 20.91 -23.17 -22.08
N CYS A 180 19.84 -23.56 -22.79
CA CYS A 180 18.46 -23.37 -22.34
C CYS A 180 17.55 -24.51 -22.79
N ALA A 181 16.62 -24.95 -21.94
CA ALA A 181 15.53 -25.87 -22.33
C ALA A 181 14.32 -25.79 -21.40
N ALA A 182 13.16 -26.16 -21.94
CA ALA A 182 11.92 -26.33 -21.20
C ALA A 182 11.65 -27.80 -20.81
N TYR A 183 11.04 -27.99 -19.65
CA TYR A 183 10.73 -29.28 -19.03
C TYR A 183 9.30 -29.29 -18.50
N LYS A 184 8.61 -30.40 -18.74
CA LYS A 184 7.23 -30.60 -18.27
C LYS A 184 7.16 -30.93 -16.78
N THR A 185 8.18 -31.63 -16.26
CA THR A 185 8.20 -32.12 -14.88
C THR A 185 9.52 -31.79 -14.20
N ILE A 186 9.47 -31.77 -12.87
CA ILE A 186 10.63 -31.54 -12.00
C ILE A 186 11.67 -32.66 -12.19
N ASP A 187 11.24 -33.92 -12.14
CA ASP A 187 12.10 -35.08 -12.34
C ASP A 187 12.82 -35.05 -13.69
N GLY A 188 12.12 -34.56 -14.72
CA GLY A 188 12.67 -34.45 -16.06
C GLY A 188 13.90 -33.55 -16.11
N TYR A 189 13.86 -32.40 -15.42
CA TYR A 189 15.01 -31.51 -15.40
C TYR A 189 16.09 -32.00 -14.43
N PHE A 190 15.73 -32.60 -13.29
CA PHE A 190 16.71 -33.14 -12.35
C PHE A 190 17.57 -34.26 -12.95
N LYS A 191 16.98 -35.10 -13.81
CA LYS A 191 17.70 -36.14 -14.55
C LYS A 191 18.81 -35.56 -15.43
N ASP A 192 18.57 -34.41 -16.06
CA ASP A 192 19.56 -33.74 -16.93
C ASP A 192 20.60 -32.97 -16.11
N LEU A 193 20.16 -32.27 -15.04
CA LEU A 193 21.04 -31.62 -14.08
C LEU A 193 22.03 -32.60 -13.44
N GLY A 194 21.56 -33.80 -13.07
CA GLY A 194 22.38 -34.88 -12.51
C GLY A 194 23.49 -35.37 -13.44
N LYS A 195 23.38 -35.08 -14.75
CA LYS A 195 24.39 -35.40 -15.77
C LYS A 195 25.23 -34.19 -16.18
N GLY A 196 25.03 -33.03 -15.54
CA GLY A 196 25.67 -31.77 -15.93
C GLY A 196 25.18 -31.18 -17.25
N LYS A 197 24.06 -31.67 -17.80
CA LYS A 197 23.58 -31.35 -19.16
C LYS A 197 22.24 -30.60 -19.12
N ILE A 198 21.91 -29.95 -20.24
CA ILE A 198 20.57 -29.42 -20.55
C ILE A 198 20.25 -29.94 -21.96
N ARG A 199 19.14 -30.65 -22.14
CA ARG A 199 18.72 -31.17 -23.46
C ARG A 199 18.45 -30.05 -24.47
N LYS A 200 18.57 -30.32 -25.77
CA LYS A 200 18.42 -29.28 -26.84
C LYS A 200 17.01 -29.23 -27.48
N ASP A 201 16.20 -30.26 -27.27
CA ASP A 201 14.89 -30.48 -27.91
C ASP A 201 13.70 -29.99 -27.07
N GLY A 202 13.92 -29.70 -25.78
CA GLY A 202 12.88 -29.23 -24.86
C GLY A 202 12.40 -27.80 -25.17
N LYS A 203 11.32 -27.67 -25.95
CA LYS A 203 10.72 -26.37 -26.33
C LYS A 203 9.46 -25.99 -25.54
N GLU A 204 8.86 -26.93 -24.82
CA GLU A 204 7.61 -26.71 -24.09
C GLU A 204 7.62 -27.36 -22.69
N GLY A 205 7.12 -26.64 -21.69
CA GLY A 205 7.04 -27.12 -20.31
C GLY A 205 6.68 -26.03 -19.30
N ASN A 206 6.69 -26.36 -18.01
CA ASN A 206 6.40 -25.42 -16.92
C ASN A 206 7.67 -24.93 -16.23
N HIS A 207 8.78 -25.62 -16.46
CA HIS A 207 10.10 -25.29 -15.92
C HIS A 207 11.07 -25.02 -17.06
N ILE A 208 11.79 -23.90 -17.00
CA ILE A 208 12.82 -23.56 -17.97
C ILE A 208 14.15 -23.50 -17.22
N LEU A 209 15.14 -24.23 -17.70
CA LEU A 209 16.49 -24.19 -17.17
C LEU A 209 17.39 -23.34 -18.06
N LEU A 210 18.16 -22.46 -17.43
CA LEU A 210 19.29 -21.76 -18.05
C LEU A 210 20.59 -22.24 -17.39
N GLY A 211 21.58 -22.62 -18.18
CA GLY A 211 22.89 -23.08 -17.70
C GLY A 211 23.97 -22.02 -17.83
N TYR A 212 24.84 -21.90 -16.82
CA TYR A 212 25.97 -20.96 -16.79
C TYR A 212 27.24 -21.66 -16.32
N ARG A 213 28.23 -21.83 -17.19
CA ARG A 213 29.56 -22.33 -16.82
C ARG A 213 30.38 -21.21 -16.19
N VAL A 214 30.76 -21.36 -14.93
CA VAL A 214 31.53 -20.37 -14.17
C VAL A 214 32.91 -20.94 -13.91
N LYS A 215 33.92 -20.39 -14.60
CA LYS A 215 35.33 -20.72 -14.41
C LYS A 215 36.10 -19.48 -13.94
N LEU A 216 36.65 -19.51 -12.73
CA LEU A 216 37.25 -18.35 -12.04
C LEU A 216 38.48 -18.76 -11.23
N ARG A 217 39.58 -18.01 -11.35
CA ARG A 217 40.72 -18.05 -10.42
C ARG A 217 40.39 -17.30 -9.12
N PRO A 218 41.13 -17.53 -8.03
CA PRO A 218 41.02 -16.74 -6.79
C PRO A 218 41.00 -15.23 -7.07
N GLY A 219 39.99 -14.54 -6.51
CA GLY A 219 39.79 -13.10 -6.69
C GLY A 219 39.12 -12.68 -8.01
N GLU A 220 39.06 -13.55 -9.02
CA GLU A 220 38.34 -13.24 -10.26
C GLU A 220 36.82 -13.21 -10.04
N SER A 221 36.13 -12.47 -10.91
CA SER A 221 34.67 -12.35 -10.87
C SER A 221 34.01 -12.58 -12.23
N LYS A 222 32.83 -13.22 -12.22
CA LYS A 222 31.97 -13.39 -13.40
C LYS A 222 30.61 -12.74 -13.18
N LYS A 223 30.18 -11.94 -14.14
CA LYS A 223 28.86 -11.29 -14.14
C LYS A 223 27.85 -12.10 -14.92
N LEU A 224 26.74 -12.40 -14.28
CA LEU A 224 25.52 -12.90 -14.90
C LEU A 224 24.52 -11.75 -14.99
N LYS A 225 23.87 -11.62 -16.14
CA LYS A 225 22.94 -10.52 -16.40
C LYS A 225 21.63 -11.04 -16.94
N PHE A 226 20.56 -10.41 -16.51
CA PHE A 226 19.22 -10.62 -17.02
C PHE A 226 18.56 -9.27 -17.30
N GLY A 227 17.89 -9.18 -18.45
CA GLY A 227 16.89 -8.17 -18.73
C GLY A 227 15.56 -8.86 -18.91
N ILE A 228 14.55 -8.46 -18.14
CA ILE A 228 13.24 -9.14 -18.08
C ILE A 228 12.18 -8.13 -18.48
N SER A 229 11.27 -8.50 -19.37
CA SER A 229 10.12 -7.65 -19.71
C SER A 229 8.86 -8.45 -20.00
N THR A 230 7.73 -8.01 -19.46
CA THR A 230 6.38 -8.44 -19.81
C THR A 230 5.77 -7.60 -20.95
N TYR A 231 6.52 -6.65 -21.49
CA TYR A 231 6.06 -5.72 -22.52
C TYR A 231 6.66 -6.04 -23.89
N SER A 232 7.99 -6.10 -24.01
CA SER A 232 8.62 -6.36 -25.31
C SER A 232 10.04 -6.91 -25.20
N LYS A 233 10.48 -7.60 -26.27
CA LYS A 233 11.85 -8.10 -26.42
C LYS A 233 12.89 -6.97 -26.41
N GLU A 234 12.58 -5.83 -27.00
CA GLU A 234 13.48 -4.67 -27.07
C GLU A 234 13.76 -4.11 -25.68
N LYS A 235 12.73 -4.07 -24.81
CA LYS A 235 12.84 -3.64 -23.42
C LYS A 235 13.70 -4.60 -22.60
N ALA A 236 13.49 -5.91 -22.75
CA ALA A 236 14.34 -6.93 -22.12
C ALA A 236 15.81 -6.78 -22.55
N LEU A 237 16.08 -6.70 -23.86
CA LEU A 237 17.45 -6.52 -24.39
C LEU A 237 18.09 -5.20 -23.93
N LYS A 238 17.33 -4.10 -23.88
CA LYS A 238 17.82 -2.81 -23.39
C LYS A 238 18.21 -2.86 -21.92
N SER A 239 17.41 -3.54 -21.08
CA SER A 239 17.72 -3.76 -19.67
C SER A 239 18.90 -4.71 -19.46
N PHE A 240 19.03 -5.77 -20.26
CA PHE A 240 20.19 -6.66 -20.24
C PHE A 240 21.51 -5.91 -20.54
N ARG A 241 21.48 -4.96 -21.48
CA ARG A 241 22.64 -4.15 -21.89
C ARG A 241 22.88 -2.93 -21.01
N VAL A 242 22.02 -2.64 -20.04
CA VAL A 242 22.12 -1.42 -19.25
C VAL A 242 23.41 -1.43 -18.42
N LYS A 243 24.08 -0.28 -18.40
CA LYS A 243 25.23 0.02 -17.54
C LYS A 243 24.88 1.20 -16.63
N ASN A 244 25.61 1.34 -15.52
CA ASN A 244 25.45 2.42 -14.55
C ASN A 244 24.00 2.54 -14.04
N TYR A 245 23.32 1.41 -13.82
CA TYR A 245 21.91 1.36 -13.40
C TYR A 245 21.69 2.15 -12.12
N GLU A 246 22.62 2.07 -11.15
CA GLU A 246 22.47 2.72 -9.85
C GLU A 246 22.45 4.24 -9.97
N ASN A 247 23.41 4.83 -10.70
CA ASN A 247 23.43 6.26 -10.95
C ASN A 247 22.20 6.72 -11.74
N LYS A 248 21.72 5.92 -12.70
CA LYS A 248 20.50 6.24 -13.47
C LYS A 248 19.25 6.22 -12.59
N ILE A 249 19.10 5.21 -11.73
CA ILE A 249 17.99 5.09 -10.78
C ILE A 249 18.04 6.23 -9.77
N ARG A 250 19.20 6.45 -9.15
CA ARG A 250 19.45 7.54 -8.20
C ARG A 250 19.10 8.90 -8.80
N ASN A 251 19.54 9.18 -10.03
CA ASN A 251 19.22 10.43 -10.71
C ASN A 251 17.72 10.54 -11.03
N LYS A 252 17.07 9.47 -11.53
CA LYS A 252 15.61 9.45 -11.78
C LYS A 252 14.83 9.80 -10.50
N TRP A 253 15.15 9.14 -9.40
CA TRP A 253 14.45 9.34 -8.13
C TRP A 253 14.76 10.68 -7.48
N ASN A 254 16.03 11.09 -7.43
CA ASN A 254 16.39 12.41 -6.89
C ASN A 254 15.76 13.54 -7.71
N ASN A 255 15.70 13.43 -9.04
CA ASN A 255 15.00 14.41 -9.86
C ASN A 255 13.51 14.51 -9.49
N TRP A 256 12.88 13.37 -9.24
CA TRP A 256 11.48 13.34 -8.79
C TRP A 256 11.30 13.88 -7.37
N PHE A 257 12.10 13.44 -6.40
CA PHE A 257 12.05 13.95 -5.02
C PHE A 257 12.29 15.45 -4.96
N ASN A 258 13.21 15.97 -5.78
CA ASN A 258 13.48 17.41 -5.86
C ASN A 258 12.30 18.21 -6.42
N SER A 259 11.35 17.58 -7.13
CA SER A 259 10.13 18.24 -7.61
C SER A 259 9.02 18.34 -6.56
N LEU A 260 9.09 17.55 -5.48
CA LEU A 260 8.10 17.56 -4.41
C LEU A 260 8.27 18.80 -3.52
N PRO A 261 7.27 19.16 -2.71
CA PRO A 261 7.43 20.20 -1.70
C PRO A 261 8.54 19.85 -0.70
N HIS A 262 9.19 20.89 -0.18
CA HIS A 262 10.29 20.77 0.79
C HIS A 262 9.94 21.54 2.08
N PRO A 263 9.09 20.99 2.96
CA PRO A 263 8.86 21.57 4.28
C PRO A 263 10.17 21.81 5.04
N LYS A 264 10.19 22.81 5.93
CA LYS A 264 11.34 23.06 6.81
C LYS A 264 11.37 22.00 7.92
N PHE A 265 12.00 20.86 7.64
CA PHE A 265 12.08 19.75 8.58
C PHE A 265 12.92 20.08 9.82
N SER A 266 12.47 19.62 10.98
CA SER A 266 13.18 19.77 12.25
C SER A 266 14.28 18.74 12.47
N SER A 267 14.31 17.66 11.67
CA SER A 267 15.32 16.60 11.75
C SER A 267 15.45 15.81 10.44
N GLU A 268 16.59 15.14 10.26
CA GLU A 268 16.80 14.23 9.12
C GLU A 268 15.83 13.04 9.16
N LEU A 269 15.43 12.59 10.36
CA LEU A 269 14.48 11.49 10.53
C LEU A 269 13.09 11.85 9.99
N ASP A 270 12.61 13.07 10.28
CA ASP A 270 11.33 13.55 9.77
C ASP A 270 11.37 13.70 8.24
N ARG A 271 12.50 14.20 7.70
CA ARG A 271 12.75 14.27 6.26
C ARG A 271 12.75 12.88 5.61
N LYS A 272 13.41 11.90 6.22
CA LYS A 272 13.41 10.51 5.76
C LYS A 272 11.99 9.93 5.73
N ALA A 273 11.19 10.18 6.77
CA ALA A 273 9.81 9.68 6.88
C ALA A 273 8.94 10.27 5.78
N TYR A 274 9.04 11.58 5.56
CA TYR A 274 8.32 12.30 4.51
C TYR A 274 8.57 11.68 3.12
N TYR A 275 9.84 11.51 2.73
CA TYR A 275 10.17 10.96 1.41
C TYR A 275 9.93 9.45 1.31
N LYS A 276 9.98 8.71 2.43
CA LYS A 276 9.55 7.31 2.45
C LYS A 276 8.05 7.19 2.14
N CYS A 277 7.19 8.04 2.73
CA CYS A 277 5.77 8.08 2.37
C CYS A 277 5.57 8.34 0.87
N TRP A 278 6.28 9.31 0.31
CA TRP A 278 6.21 9.61 -1.13
C TRP A 278 6.67 8.46 -2.02
N TRP A 279 7.79 7.82 -1.68
CA TRP A 279 8.25 6.63 -2.39
C TRP A 279 7.16 5.55 -2.42
N VAL A 280 6.58 5.27 -1.25
CA VAL A 280 5.52 4.28 -1.05
C VAL A 280 4.26 4.67 -1.83
N ILE A 281 3.85 5.94 -1.88
CA ILE A 281 2.74 6.43 -2.74
C ILE A 281 3.04 6.20 -4.22
N LYS A 282 4.23 6.59 -4.70
CA LYS A 282 4.62 6.46 -6.12
C LYS A 282 4.68 5.01 -6.59
N LEU A 283 4.97 4.07 -5.71
CA LEU A 283 4.85 2.64 -6.03
C LEU A 283 3.42 2.26 -6.46
N ASN A 284 2.37 3.02 -6.15
CA ASN A 284 1.00 2.70 -6.58
C ASN A 284 0.54 3.42 -7.83
N TYR A 285 1.44 4.14 -8.49
CA TYR A 285 1.08 4.76 -9.77
C TYR A 285 0.62 3.68 -10.75
N TYR A 286 -0.40 3.96 -11.52
CA TYR A 286 -0.97 3.01 -12.45
C TYR A 286 -1.46 3.75 -13.68
N TYR A 287 -1.57 3.04 -14.80
CA TYR A 287 -2.24 3.57 -15.98
C TYR A 287 -3.40 2.66 -16.33
N ASP A 288 -4.62 3.14 -16.10
CA ASP A 288 -5.82 2.49 -16.62
C ASP A 288 -6.08 2.98 -18.05
N LYS A 289 -6.36 2.06 -18.98
CA LYS A 289 -6.64 2.44 -20.38
C LYS A 289 -7.89 3.32 -20.52
N ARG A 290 -8.84 3.25 -19.57
CA ARG A 290 -10.11 3.99 -19.59
C ARG A 290 -9.99 5.36 -18.94
N TYR A 291 -9.15 5.50 -17.92
CA TYR A 291 -9.09 6.69 -17.06
C TYR A 291 -7.72 7.40 -17.06
N GLY A 292 -6.71 6.80 -17.70
CA GLY A 292 -5.35 7.31 -17.78
C GLY A 292 -4.52 7.00 -16.53
N LYS A 293 -3.53 7.87 -16.24
CA LYS A 293 -2.67 7.75 -15.06
C LYS A 293 -3.48 7.93 -13.77
N THR A 294 -3.30 7.01 -12.83
CA THR A 294 -3.98 6.93 -11.55
C THR A 294 -3.05 6.48 -10.42
N VAL A 295 -3.56 6.44 -9.18
CA VAL A 295 -2.93 5.81 -8.02
C VAL A 295 -3.90 4.81 -7.44
N ILE A 296 -3.51 3.54 -7.38
CA ILE A 296 -4.33 2.46 -6.81
C ILE A 296 -4.15 2.39 -5.30
N GLU A 297 -5.05 1.70 -4.62
CA GLU A 297 -5.03 1.57 -3.17
C GLU A 297 -3.74 0.93 -2.65
N ALA A 298 -3.41 -0.26 -3.15
CA ALA A 298 -2.15 -0.92 -2.83
C ALA A 298 -1.80 -2.03 -3.82
N LEU A 299 -0.50 -2.30 -3.95
CA LEU A 299 -0.02 -3.57 -4.45
C LEU A 299 0.31 -4.52 -3.27
N PRO A 300 0.35 -5.85 -3.48
CA PRO A 300 -0.10 -6.53 -4.68
C PRO A 300 -1.63 -6.70 -4.74
N VAL A 301 -2.37 -6.64 -3.64
CA VAL A 301 -3.76 -7.14 -3.60
C VAL A 301 -4.84 -6.08 -3.86
N TYR A 302 -4.78 -4.91 -3.22
CA TYR A 302 -5.82 -3.88 -3.32
C TYR A 302 -5.73 -3.08 -4.63
N ARG A 303 -5.93 -3.76 -5.76
CA ARG A 303 -5.86 -3.18 -7.11
C ARG A 303 -7.20 -2.54 -7.49
N GLY A 304 -7.39 -1.33 -7.03
CA GLY A 304 -8.61 -0.56 -7.27
C GLY A 304 -8.57 0.79 -6.56
N TYR A 305 -9.76 1.36 -6.37
CA TYR A 305 -9.97 2.64 -5.69
C TYR A 305 -11.08 2.48 -4.65
N TRP A 306 -10.88 3.03 -3.45
CA TRP A 306 -11.84 3.00 -2.35
C TRP A 306 -12.26 4.42 -1.99
N GLN A 307 -13.53 4.63 -1.61
CA GLN A 307 -13.98 5.93 -1.12
C GLN A 307 -13.21 6.35 0.14
N TRP A 308 -12.88 5.40 1.02
CA TRP A 308 -12.04 5.62 2.21
C TRP A 308 -10.72 6.33 1.90
N ALA A 309 -10.18 6.07 0.71
CA ALA A 309 -8.88 6.56 0.31
C ALA A 309 -8.89 8.00 -0.20
N LEU A 310 -10.08 8.57 -0.48
CA LEU A 310 -10.18 9.87 -1.13
C LEU A 310 -9.47 11.00 -0.36
N PRO A 311 -9.53 11.09 0.99
CA PRO A 311 -8.72 12.04 1.76
C PRO A 311 -7.23 11.88 1.51
N ALA A 312 -6.71 10.66 1.66
CA ALA A 312 -5.33 10.32 1.38
C ALA A 312 -4.88 10.76 -0.01
N VAL A 313 -5.68 10.42 -1.02
CA VAL A 313 -5.46 10.80 -2.41
C VAL A 313 -5.43 12.31 -2.58
N GLN A 314 -6.35 13.05 -1.96
CA GLN A 314 -6.50 14.48 -2.14
C GLN A 314 -5.21 15.21 -1.75
N TRP A 315 -4.71 15.02 -0.52
CA TRP A 315 -3.61 15.83 -0.03
C TRP A 315 -2.28 15.52 -0.70
N HIS A 316 -2.02 14.29 -1.14
CA HIS A 316 -0.77 14.02 -1.86
C HIS A 316 -0.88 14.41 -3.34
N THR A 317 -2.03 14.29 -3.98
CA THR A 317 -2.13 14.70 -5.39
C THR A 317 -2.11 16.20 -5.59
N SER A 318 -2.61 16.97 -4.62
CA SER A 318 -2.46 18.44 -4.63
C SER A 318 -1.01 18.89 -4.56
N LEU A 319 -0.15 18.09 -3.92
CA LEU A 319 1.25 18.42 -3.68
C LEU A 319 2.19 17.80 -4.73
N ASN A 320 1.71 16.87 -5.54
CA ASN A 320 2.53 16.12 -6.47
C ASN A 320 2.50 16.74 -7.89
N PRO A 321 3.60 17.33 -8.39
CA PRO A 321 3.60 17.96 -9.72
C PRO A 321 3.47 16.97 -10.87
N GLU A 322 3.78 15.67 -10.67
CA GLU A 322 3.77 14.65 -11.72
C GLU A 322 2.38 14.07 -12.00
N VAL A 323 1.45 14.19 -11.05
CA VAL A 323 0.08 13.66 -11.15
C VAL A 323 -0.92 14.82 -11.04
N GLY A 324 -0.70 15.72 -10.08
CA GLY A 324 -1.49 16.91 -9.83
C GLY A 324 -2.94 16.63 -9.44
N SER A 325 -3.67 17.70 -9.17
CA SER A 325 -5.11 17.65 -8.84
C SER A 325 -5.97 17.02 -9.93
N SER A 326 -5.48 16.94 -11.18
CA SER A 326 -6.18 16.30 -12.30
C SER A 326 -6.56 14.84 -12.02
N PHE A 327 -5.76 14.14 -11.21
CA PHE A 327 -6.09 12.77 -10.81
C PHE A 327 -7.27 12.73 -9.84
N MET A 328 -7.26 13.61 -8.83
CA MET A 328 -8.36 13.70 -7.88
C MET A 328 -9.69 13.95 -8.60
N LYS A 329 -9.69 14.86 -9.59
CA LYS A 329 -10.85 15.10 -10.47
C LYS A 329 -11.36 13.81 -11.12
N LYS A 330 -10.47 13.05 -11.77
CA LYS A 330 -10.84 11.80 -12.44
C LYS A 330 -11.42 10.77 -11.47
N LEU A 331 -10.87 10.67 -10.28
CA LEU A 331 -11.34 9.73 -9.27
C LEU A 331 -12.71 10.13 -8.72
N LEU A 332 -12.95 11.42 -8.46
CA LEU A 332 -14.26 11.96 -8.10
C LEU A 332 -15.29 11.73 -9.22
N ASP A 333 -14.91 12.04 -10.46
CA ASP A 333 -15.74 11.78 -11.65
C ASP A 333 -16.10 10.29 -11.75
N LEU A 334 -15.15 9.39 -11.46
CA LEU A 334 -15.38 7.95 -11.50
C LEU A 334 -16.43 7.50 -10.46
N PHE A 335 -16.31 7.91 -9.20
CA PHE A 335 -17.28 7.55 -8.17
C PHE A 335 -18.67 8.16 -8.43
N LEU A 336 -18.74 9.44 -8.83
CA LEU A 336 -20.00 10.16 -8.99
C LEU A 336 -20.72 9.86 -10.31
N LYS A 337 -19.99 9.49 -11.36
CA LYS A 337 -20.58 9.09 -12.65
C LYS A 337 -21.37 7.80 -12.55
N TYR A 338 -20.89 6.83 -11.76
CA TYR A 338 -21.52 5.53 -11.57
C TYR A 338 -22.42 5.47 -10.31
N GLN A 339 -22.82 6.64 -9.79
CA GLN A 339 -23.84 6.73 -8.75
C GLN A 339 -25.14 6.08 -9.23
N ARG A 340 -25.77 5.26 -8.39
CA ARG A 340 -27.07 4.64 -8.67
C ARG A 340 -28.18 5.70 -8.74
N LYS A 341 -29.31 5.33 -9.35
CA LYS A 341 -30.48 6.21 -9.49
C LYS A 341 -31.03 6.71 -8.15
N ASP A 342 -30.91 5.91 -7.09
CA ASP A 342 -31.37 6.25 -5.74
C ASP A 342 -30.36 7.08 -4.92
N GLY A 343 -29.23 7.47 -5.51
CA GLY A 343 -28.21 8.29 -4.87
C GLY A 343 -27.04 7.50 -4.24
N TYR A 344 -27.08 6.17 -4.21
CA TYR A 344 -25.98 5.36 -3.68
C TYR A 344 -24.68 5.56 -4.47
N VAL A 345 -23.57 5.75 -3.74
CA VAL A 345 -22.20 5.77 -4.28
C VAL A 345 -21.45 4.53 -3.82
N THR A 346 -20.79 3.85 -4.76
CA THR A 346 -20.15 2.54 -4.57
C THR A 346 -18.96 2.56 -3.62
N HIS A 347 -18.87 1.59 -2.70
CA HIS A 347 -17.79 1.45 -1.70
C HIS A 347 -16.39 1.48 -2.32
N ALA A 348 -16.16 0.66 -3.34
CA ALA A 348 -14.90 0.56 -4.06
C ALA A 348 -15.10 0.19 -5.53
N ILE A 349 -14.06 0.42 -6.32
CA ILE A 349 -14.00 0.16 -7.76
C ILE A 349 -12.74 -0.64 -8.05
N TYR A 350 -12.88 -1.85 -8.57
CA TYR A 350 -11.75 -2.73 -8.90
C TYR A 350 -11.29 -2.53 -10.34
N LEU A 351 -9.99 -2.71 -10.60
CA LEU A 351 -9.43 -2.50 -11.94
C LEU A 351 -9.99 -3.47 -13.00
N ASP A 352 -10.43 -4.64 -12.59
CA ASP A 352 -10.93 -5.70 -13.46
C ASP A 352 -12.44 -5.64 -13.74
N GLU A 353 -13.16 -4.74 -13.07
CA GLU A 353 -14.59 -4.53 -13.33
C GLU A 353 -14.83 -3.95 -14.71
N LYS A 354 -15.86 -4.45 -15.41
CA LYS A 354 -16.27 -3.89 -16.70
C LYS A 354 -17.05 -2.60 -16.46
N ILE A 355 -17.97 -2.64 -15.49
CA ILE A 355 -18.72 -1.48 -15.02
C ILE A 355 -18.15 -1.08 -13.65
N PRO A 356 -17.49 0.09 -13.54
CA PRO A 356 -16.92 0.55 -12.28
C PRO A 356 -17.87 0.48 -11.09
N GLY A 357 -17.44 -0.22 -10.04
CA GLY A 357 -18.15 -0.34 -8.78
C GLY A 357 -19.35 -1.29 -8.80
N GLU A 358 -19.53 -2.06 -9.87
CA GLU A 358 -20.68 -2.97 -10.03
C GLU A 358 -20.73 -4.06 -8.97
N ARG A 359 -19.59 -4.51 -8.43
CA ARG A 359 -19.58 -5.57 -7.39
C ARG A 359 -20.24 -5.08 -6.11
N TRP A 360 -19.91 -3.86 -5.68
CA TRP A 360 -20.46 -3.26 -4.46
C TRP A 360 -21.84 -2.66 -4.65
N ALA A 361 -22.17 -2.17 -5.86
CA ALA A 361 -23.47 -1.59 -6.16
C ALA A 361 -24.66 -2.55 -5.99
N ARG A 362 -24.42 -3.87 -5.90
CA ARG A 362 -25.43 -4.90 -5.60
C ARG A 362 -25.89 -4.89 -4.14
N GLY A 363 -25.06 -4.39 -3.24
CA GLY A 363 -25.38 -4.26 -1.82
C GLY A 363 -25.83 -2.85 -1.46
N ASN A 364 -25.97 -2.63 -0.16
CA ASN A 364 -26.19 -1.31 0.43
C ASN A 364 -25.04 -0.87 1.34
N ILE A 365 -23.92 -1.61 1.34
CA ILE A 365 -22.72 -1.25 2.11
C ILE A 365 -22.09 -0.03 1.43
N ILE A 366 -21.88 1.02 2.21
CA ILE A 366 -21.23 2.26 1.77
C ILE A 366 -19.82 2.34 2.33
N GLN A 367 -19.19 3.50 2.16
CA GLN A 367 -17.97 3.88 2.84
C GLN A 367 -18.17 5.24 3.49
N THR A 368 -17.27 5.56 4.41
CA THR A 368 -17.30 6.81 5.16
C THR A 368 -17.43 8.01 4.20
N PRO A 369 -18.51 8.83 4.30
CA PRO A 369 -18.96 9.70 3.21
C PRO A 369 -18.20 11.04 3.14
N HIS A 370 -16.91 11.00 2.84
CA HIS A 370 -16.03 12.18 2.82
C HIS A 370 -16.11 13.06 1.55
N ILE A 371 -16.89 12.66 0.54
CA ILE A 371 -16.76 13.17 -0.84
C ILE A 371 -16.88 14.70 -0.98
N PRO A 372 -17.87 15.40 -0.39
CA PRO A 372 -17.98 16.86 -0.56
C PRO A 372 -16.77 17.61 -0.03
N TRP A 373 -16.20 17.16 1.08
CA TRP A 373 -14.99 17.76 1.63
C TRP A 373 -13.81 17.62 0.66
N VAL A 374 -13.66 16.45 0.03
CA VAL A 374 -12.63 16.23 -1.00
C VAL A 374 -12.87 17.10 -2.23
N CYS A 375 -14.12 17.24 -2.69
CA CYS A 375 -14.49 18.14 -3.79
C CYS A 375 -14.12 19.61 -3.47
N LEU A 376 -14.41 20.06 -2.25
CA LEU A 376 -14.08 21.40 -1.78
C LEU A 376 -12.58 21.64 -1.76
N ARG A 377 -11.79 20.70 -1.22
CA ARG A 377 -10.32 20.77 -1.23
C ARG A 377 -9.78 20.81 -2.66
N TYR A 378 -10.28 19.95 -3.54
CA TYR A 378 -9.91 20.00 -4.96
C TYR A 378 -10.16 21.38 -5.57
N TYR A 379 -11.31 22.00 -5.27
CA TYR A 379 -11.61 23.35 -5.73
C TYR A 379 -10.64 24.38 -5.15
N TYR A 380 -10.31 24.34 -3.85
CA TYR A 380 -9.36 25.29 -3.30
C TYR A 380 -8.00 25.26 -4.00
N ASN A 381 -7.55 24.08 -4.43
CA ASN A 381 -6.29 23.91 -5.14
C ASN A 381 -6.34 24.25 -6.64
N THR A 382 -7.51 24.22 -7.28
CA THR A 382 -7.61 24.33 -8.75
C THR A 382 -8.49 25.47 -9.24
N LYS A 383 -9.35 25.98 -8.36
CA LYS A 383 -10.45 26.90 -8.64
C LYS A 383 -11.39 26.43 -9.77
N ASP A 384 -11.44 25.11 -10.05
CA ASP A 384 -12.27 24.50 -11.10
C ASP A 384 -13.75 24.43 -10.67
N ILE A 385 -14.44 25.55 -10.87
CA ILE A 385 -15.87 25.73 -10.53
C ILE A 385 -16.78 24.82 -11.35
N GLU A 386 -16.42 24.49 -12.58
CA GLU A 386 -17.24 23.66 -13.46
C GLU A 386 -17.33 22.22 -12.95
N SER A 387 -16.26 21.70 -12.36
CA SER A 387 -16.31 20.41 -11.69
C SER A 387 -17.20 20.44 -10.45
N LEU A 388 -17.14 21.49 -9.62
CA LEU A 388 -18.07 21.64 -8.50
C LEU A 388 -19.52 21.69 -8.96
N LYS A 389 -19.85 22.46 -10.00
CA LYS A 389 -21.22 22.52 -10.57
C LYS A 389 -21.72 21.13 -10.99
N ARG A 390 -20.88 20.32 -11.63
CA ARG A 390 -21.24 18.96 -12.06
C ARG A 390 -21.40 18.00 -10.89
N TRP A 391 -20.56 18.10 -9.86
CA TRP A 391 -20.59 17.19 -8.71
C TRP A 391 -21.73 17.52 -7.75
N TYR A 392 -22.06 18.80 -7.57
CA TYR A 392 -23.00 19.24 -6.54
C TYR A 392 -24.34 18.49 -6.52
N PRO A 393 -25.09 18.34 -7.65
CA PRO A 393 -26.35 17.59 -7.63
C PRO A 393 -26.19 16.11 -7.25
N LYS A 394 -25.04 15.51 -7.59
CA LYS A 394 -24.73 14.12 -7.21
C LYS A 394 -24.48 14.00 -5.71
N LEU A 395 -23.82 15.01 -5.12
CA LEU A 395 -23.62 15.09 -3.68
C LEU A 395 -24.94 15.30 -2.93
N VAL A 396 -25.85 16.13 -3.44
CA VAL A 396 -27.20 16.26 -2.86
C VAL A 396 -27.95 14.91 -2.90
N ASN A 397 -27.91 14.21 -4.04
CA ASN A 397 -28.54 12.89 -4.14
C ASN A 397 -27.93 11.86 -3.17
N TYR A 398 -26.62 11.90 -2.96
CA TYR A 398 -25.97 11.00 -1.99
C TYR A 398 -26.37 11.35 -0.55
N TYR A 399 -26.42 12.63 -0.21
CA TYR A 399 -26.91 13.09 1.10
C TYR A 399 -28.34 12.59 1.37
N ASN A 400 -29.23 12.72 0.38
CA ASN A 400 -30.61 12.22 0.49
C ASN A 400 -30.68 10.69 0.65
N TYR A 401 -29.84 9.96 -0.08
CA TYR A 401 -29.71 8.51 0.10
C TYR A 401 -29.26 8.16 1.52
N LEU A 402 -28.27 8.87 2.07
CA LEU A 402 -27.75 8.66 3.41
C LEU A 402 -28.80 8.99 4.47
N ASN A 403 -29.48 10.13 4.38
CA ASN A 403 -30.56 10.48 5.31
C ASN A 403 -31.65 9.42 5.32
N LYS A 404 -32.12 9.00 4.14
CA LYS A 404 -33.14 7.96 4.04
C LYS A 404 -32.66 6.62 4.62
N SER A 405 -31.52 6.13 4.14
CA SER A 405 -31.05 4.77 4.41
C SER A 405 -30.32 4.60 5.74
N ARG A 406 -29.77 5.69 6.31
CA ARG A 406 -28.95 5.69 7.53
C ARG A 406 -29.56 6.48 8.69
N ASP A 407 -30.71 7.12 8.52
CA ASP A 407 -31.36 7.82 9.63
C ASP A 407 -32.89 7.65 9.65
N GLU A 408 -33.57 8.03 8.57
CA GLU A 408 -35.04 8.06 8.49
C GLU A 408 -35.69 6.68 8.65
N ASN A 409 -35.02 5.65 8.15
CA ASN A 409 -35.42 4.24 8.28
C ASN A 409 -35.09 3.64 9.66
N PHE A 410 -34.42 4.40 10.54
CA PHE A 410 -33.99 3.97 11.87
C PHE A 410 -34.60 4.86 12.96
N LEU A 411 -33.78 5.61 13.70
CA LEU A 411 -34.21 6.38 14.87
C LEU A 411 -34.45 7.87 14.59
N ARG A 412 -34.17 8.38 13.39
CA ARG A 412 -34.37 9.80 13.02
C ARG A 412 -33.70 10.77 14.00
N LEU A 413 -32.43 10.51 14.30
CA LEU A 413 -31.66 11.26 15.31
C LEU A 413 -30.94 12.47 14.73
N HIS A 414 -31.11 12.74 13.44
CA HIS A 414 -30.29 13.70 12.69
C HIS A 414 -28.80 13.32 12.74
N LEU A 415 -28.52 12.02 12.79
CA LEU A 415 -27.19 11.42 12.72
C LEU A 415 -27.22 10.33 11.64
N TRP A 416 -26.06 9.85 11.17
CA TRP A 416 -26.04 8.69 10.28
C TRP A 416 -25.63 7.43 11.04
N ALA A 417 -26.45 6.40 10.92
CA ALA A 417 -26.15 5.07 11.39
C ALA A 417 -25.29 4.29 10.39
N ILE A 418 -24.77 3.16 10.84
CA ILE A 418 -24.17 2.12 10.01
C ILE A 418 -25.00 0.84 10.12
N ILE A 419 -24.96 0.01 9.08
CA ILE A 419 -25.61 -1.32 9.10
C ILE A 419 -24.58 -2.46 9.19
N THR A 420 -23.30 -2.12 9.14
CA THR A 420 -22.16 -3.02 9.28
C THR A 420 -20.89 -2.20 9.50
N SER A 421 -19.88 -2.74 10.16
CA SER A 421 -18.58 -2.07 10.37
C SER A 421 -17.89 -1.70 9.05
N TYR A 422 -18.08 -2.50 7.99
CA TYR A 422 -17.60 -2.21 6.63
C TYR A 422 -18.06 -0.86 6.07
N ASP A 423 -19.13 -0.25 6.61
CA ASP A 423 -19.53 1.12 6.25
C ASP A 423 -18.50 2.16 6.69
N THR A 424 -17.75 1.88 7.77
CA THR A 424 -16.80 2.81 8.41
C THR A 424 -15.35 2.63 7.96
N GLY A 425 -15.01 1.46 7.38
CA GLY A 425 -13.63 1.05 7.15
C GLY A 425 -12.88 0.59 8.42
N ILE A 426 -13.57 0.52 9.56
CA ILE A 426 -13.05 0.06 10.86
C ILE A 426 -13.63 -1.33 11.18
N ASP A 427 -13.40 -2.28 10.28
CA ASP A 427 -14.18 -3.51 10.12
C ASP A 427 -14.28 -4.39 11.38
N THR A 428 -13.24 -4.44 12.23
CA THR A 428 -13.24 -5.25 13.46
C THR A 428 -13.08 -4.51 14.74
N THR A 429 -13.38 -3.20 14.76
CA THR A 429 -13.48 -2.52 16.04
C THR A 429 -14.51 -3.22 16.93
N SER A 430 -14.16 -3.26 18.20
CA SER A 430 -14.94 -3.95 19.21
C SER A 430 -16.27 -3.23 19.49
N ALA A 431 -16.41 -1.96 19.10
CA ALA A 431 -17.65 -1.19 19.22
C ALA A 431 -18.72 -1.55 18.16
N PHE A 432 -18.33 -2.15 17.02
CA PHE A 432 -19.25 -2.45 15.90
C PHE A 432 -19.58 -3.96 15.76
N GLN A 433 -19.19 -4.76 16.76
CA GLN A 433 -19.36 -6.22 16.69
C GLN A 433 -20.82 -6.64 16.68
N ARG A 434 -21.66 -5.97 17.47
CA ARG A 434 -23.10 -6.21 17.54
C ARG A 434 -23.80 -6.02 16.19
N VAL A 435 -23.46 -4.96 15.46
CA VAL A 435 -24.06 -4.66 14.14
C VAL A 435 -23.47 -5.48 12.99
N THR A 436 -22.25 -6.02 13.14
CA THR A 436 -21.57 -6.74 12.04
C THR A 436 -21.71 -8.25 12.15
N TYR A 437 -21.37 -8.79 13.33
CA TYR A 437 -21.24 -10.23 13.58
C TYR A 437 -22.27 -10.76 14.60
N GLY A 438 -23.02 -9.87 15.27
CA GLY A 438 -24.02 -10.28 16.27
C GLY A 438 -23.42 -10.81 17.56
N GLU A 439 -22.57 -9.99 18.20
CA GLU A 439 -22.06 -10.25 19.55
C GLU A 439 -23.23 -10.61 20.50
N ASN A 440 -23.15 -11.76 21.17
CA ASN A 440 -24.21 -12.40 21.98
C ASN A 440 -25.34 -13.09 21.20
N GLY A 441 -25.09 -13.51 19.96
CA GLY A 441 -25.99 -14.37 19.18
C GLY A 441 -27.12 -13.65 18.45
N LYS A 442 -27.24 -12.32 18.61
CA LYS A 442 -28.21 -11.49 17.89
C LYS A 442 -27.52 -10.32 17.21
N LYS A 443 -27.65 -10.26 15.89
CA LYS A 443 -27.13 -9.15 15.06
C LYS A 443 -28.06 -7.95 15.17
N GLU A 444 -27.49 -6.80 15.51
CA GLU A 444 -28.20 -5.51 15.46
C GLU A 444 -28.40 -5.06 14.02
N LYS A 445 -29.49 -4.36 13.77
CA LYS A 445 -29.80 -3.81 12.44
C LYS A 445 -28.97 -2.59 12.12
N PHE A 446 -28.66 -1.78 13.13
CA PHE A 446 -27.91 -0.54 12.98
C PHE A 446 -27.26 -0.10 14.30
N CYS A 447 -26.29 0.80 14.21
CA CYS A 447 -25.85 1.65 15.33
C CYS A 447 -25.41 3.02 14.81
N TYR A 448 -25.38 4.04 15.67
CA TYR A 448 -24.95 5.41 15.33
C TYR A 448 -23.56 5.69 15.91
N PRO A 449 -22.50 5.64 15.09
CA PRO A 449 -21.13 5.82 15.58
C PRO A 449 -20.65 7.27 15.47
N ALA A 450 -19.71 7.66 16.33
CA ALA A 450 -19.11 8.99 16.35
C ALA A 450 -18.47 9.40 15.01
N ILE A 451 -17.85 8.45 14.28
CA ILE A 451 -17.29 8.69 12.93
C ILE A 451 -18.35 9.20 11.96
N PHE A 452 -19.51 8.53 11.84
CA PHE A 452 -20.54 8.92 10.87
C PHE A 452 -21.28 10.19 11.29
N ALA A 453 -21.44 10.39 12.60
CA ALA A 453 -21.98 11.63 13.14
C ALA A 453 -21.06 12.83 12.81
N ALA A 454 -19.74 12.66 12.96
CA ALA A 454 -18.76 13.65 12.61
C ALA A 454 -18.69 13.90 11.10
N GLU A 455 -18.78 12.83 10.29
CA GLU A 455 -18.85 12.97 8.83
C GLU A 455 -20.07 13.70 8.35
N ARG A 456 -21.25 13.44 8.93
CA ARG A 456 -22.47 14.17 8.55
C ARG A 456 -22.28 15.67 8.74
N CYS A 457 -21.75 16.09 9.88
CA CYS A 457 -21.49 17.50 10.16
C CYS A 457 -20.47 18.08 9.16
N ARG A 458 -19.38 17.37 8.87
CA ARG A 458 -18.38 17.81 7.89
C ARG A 458 -18.93 17.84 6.46
N TYR A 459 -19.80 16.90 6.11
CA TYR A 459 -20.50 16.85 4.82
C TYR A 459 -21.34 18.11 4.64
N GLU A 460 -22.19 18.40 5.62
CA GLU A 460 -23.07 19.58 5.62
C GLU A 460 -22.26 20.88 5.57
N GLN A 461 -21.19 21.00 6.38
CA GLN A 461 -20.29 22.17 6.32
C GLN A 461 -19.63 22.34 4.95
N ALA A 462 -19.13 21.25 4.35
CA ALA A 462 -18.52 21.29 3.03
C ALA A 462 -19.54 21.65 1.93
N MET A 463 -20.76 21.11 2.01
CA MET A 463 -21.86 21.47 1.11
C MET A 463 -22.25 22.94 1.24
N GLY A 464 -22.29 23.49 2.46
CA GLY A 464 -22.52 24.92 2.69
C GLY A 464 -21.49 25.79 2.00
N LYS A 465 -20.20 25.46 2.14
CA LYS A 465 -19.12 26.19 1.45
C LYS A 465 -19.18 26.05 -0.07
N ILE A 466 -19.43 24.85 -0.59
CA ILE A 466 -19.59 24.65 -2.04
C ILE A 466 -20.80 25.45 -2.54
N SER A 467 -21.91 25.45 -1.82
CA SER A 467 -23.11 26.21 -2.14
C SER A 467 -22.85 27.72 -2.21
N GLY A 468 -22.09 28.27 -1.25
CA GLY A 468 -21.65 29.66 -1.27
C GLY A 468 -20.78 29.99 -2.49
N ILE A 469 -19.81 29.12 -2.82
CA ILE A 469 -18.97 29.23 -4.03
C ILE A 469 -19.82 29.23 -5.31
N LEU A 470 -20.83 28.34 -5.37
CA LEU A 470 -21.72 28.20 -6.52
C LEU A 470 -22.82 29.26 -6.58
N ARG A 471 -23.02 30.04 -5.50
CA ARG A 471 -24.09 31.05 -5.35
C ARG A 471 -25.49 30.49 -5.63
N ASN A 472 -25.75 29.24 -5.25
CA ASN A 472 -27.03 28.57 -5.51
C ASN A 472 -28.08 28.75 -4.39
N LYS A 473 -27.81 29.62 -3.41
CA LYS A 473 -28.72 30.01 -2.31
C LYS A 473 -29.07 28.91 -1.29
N GLU A 474 -28.32 27.80 -1.25
CA GLU A 474 -28.52 26.72 -0.28
C GLU A 474 -27.55 26.77 0.92
N GLU A 475 -26.66 27.75 0.97
CA GLU A 475 -25.58 27.83 1.96
C GLU A 475 -26.11 27.87 3.40
N GLY A 476 -27.12 28.72 3.64
CA GLY A 476 -27.76 28.84 4.95
C GLY A 476 -28.49 27.57 5.38
N PHE A 477 -29.05 26.81 4.44
CA PHE A 477 -29.66 25.50 4.74
C PHE A 477 -28.60 24.53 5.26
N TRP A 478 -27.50 24.37 4.53
CA TRP A 478 -26.44 23.44 4.91
C TRP A 478 -25.77 23.75 6.24
N PHE A 479 -25.48 25.03 6.52
CA PHE A 479 -24.90 25.39 7.81
C PHE A 479 -25.89 25.23 8.97
N LYS A 480 -27.19 25.41 8.73
CA LYS A 480 -28.22 25.09 9.72
C LYS A 480 -28.24 23.58 10.02
N GLU A 481 -28.20 22.74 8.99
CA GLU A 481 -28.13 21.28 9.16
C GLU A 481 -26.88 20.86 9.95
N ALA A 482 -25.71 21.43 9.61
CA ALA A 482 -24.45 21.18 10.32
C ALA A 482 -24.52 21.51 11.82
N GLU A 483 -25.15 22.63 12.17
CA GLU A 483 -25.33 23.04 13.57
C GLU A 483 -26.29 22.10 14.32
N VAL A 484 -27.35 21.60 13.67
CA VAL A 484 -28.22 20.59 14.26
C VAL A 484 -27.42 19.30 14.50
N THR A 485 -26.69 18.81 13.51
CA THR A 485 -25.85 17.61 13.63
C THR A 485 -24.83 17.73 14.76
N LYS A 486 -24.11 18.87 14.82
CA LYS A 486 -23.14 19.15 15.89
C LYS A 486 -23.76 19.06 17.28
N ARG A 487 -24.96 19.61 17.48
CA ARG A 487 -25.69 19.50 18.75
C ARG A 487 -26.07 18.05 19.05
N GLN A 488 -26.50 17.29 18.05
CA GLN A 488 -26.90 15.88 18.25
C GLN A 488 -25.71 14.97 18.56
N VAL A 489 -24.54 15.19 17.95
CA VAL A 489 -23.29 14.51 18.31
C VAL A 489 -23.04 14.64 19.82
N ASP A 490 -23.19 15.85 20.35
CA ASP A 490 -22.97 16.16 21.75
C ASP A 490 -24.07 15.70 22.69
N ASN A 491 -25.32 15.70 22.24
CA ASN A 491 -26.46 15.29 23.07
C ASN A 491 -26.58 13.76 23.18
N ILE A 492 -26.24 13.05 22.10
CA ILE A 492 -26.51 11.62 21.95
C ILE A 492 -25.27 10.78 22.19
N LEU A 493 -24.11 11.18 21.66
CA LEU A 493 -22.92 10.32 21.62
C LEU A 493 -21.88 10.67 22.70
N TRP A 494 -22.04 11.77 23.42
CA TRP A 494 -21.10 12.19 24.46
C TRP A 494 -21.43 11.60 25.82
N ASP A 495 -20.48 10.88 26.42
CA ASP A 495 -20.59 10.40 27.79
C ASP A 495 -19.93 11.37 28.77
N LYS A 496 -20.76 11.99 29.62
CA LYS A 496 -20.32 12.93 30.65
C LYS A 496 -19.47 12.28 31.74
N LYS A 497 -19.60 10.99 32.02
CA LYS A 497 -18.81 10.27 33.04
C LYS A 497 -17.48 9.82 32.46
N LYS A 498 -17.51 9.17 31.30
CA LYS A 498 -16.30 8.66 30.63
C LYS A 498 -15.47 9.76 29.96
N LYS A 499 -16.09 10.91 29.63
CA LYS A 499 -15.48 12.02 28.89
C LYS A 499 -14.98 11.55 27.52
N TRP A 500 -15.84 10.88 26.76
CA TRP A 500 -15.53 10.37 25.43
C TRP A 500 -16.79 10.29 24.56
N TYR A 501 -16.62 10.35 23.24
CA TYR A 501 -17.69 10.08 22.29
C TYR A 501 -17.78 8.57 22.03
N GLY A 502 -19.00 8.05 21.96
CA GLY A 502 -19.26 6.64 21.81
C GLY A 502 -20.16 6.28 20.63
N VAL A 503 -20.71 5.08 20.71
CA VAL A 503 -21.58 4.47 19.71
C VAL A 503 -22.93 4.19 20.34
N LEU A 504 -24.00 4.75 19.77
CA LEU A 504 -25.36 4.45 20.22
C LEU A 504 -25.88 3.20 19.47
N HIS A 505 -26.12 2.13 20.22
CA HIS A 505 -26.63 0.86 19.71
C HIS A 505 -28.15 0.88 19.45
N GLU A 506 -28.65 -0.11 18.71
CA GLU A 506 -30.08 -0.26 18.40
C GLU A 506 -30.96 -0.27 19.68
N ASN A 507 -30.45 -0.85 20.77
CA ASN A 507 -31.10 -0.89 22.08
C ASN A 507 -30.99 0.42 22.89
N LYS A 508 -30.47 1.50 22.30
CA LYS A 508 -30.19 2.81 22.93
C LYS A 508 -29.10 2.81 23.99
N GLU A 509 -28.33 1.74 24.11
CA GLU A 509 -27.12 1.72 24.93
C GLU A 509 -26.02 2.53 24.26
N LEU A 510 -25.31 3.34 25.05
CA LEU A 510 -24.17 4.12 24.59
C LEU A 510 -22.87 3.43 25.00
N ASP A 511 -22.13 2.89 24.03
CA ASP A 511 -20.82 2.28 24.22
C ASP A 511 -19.72 3.34 24.11
N THR A 512 -19.04 3.62 25.22
CA THR A 512 -18.05 4.71 25.34
C THR A 512 -16.64 4.20 25.58
N ARG A 513 -16.31 2.99 25.10
CA ARG A 513 -14.92 2.54 25.06
C ARG A 513 -14.04 3.56 24.35
N ILE A 514 -12.86 3.81 24.89
CA ILE A 514 -11.93 4.81 24.33
C ILE A 514 -11.31 4.22 23.06
N GLY A 515 -11.84 4.58 21.91
CA GLY A 515 -11.42 4.11 20.59
C GLY A 515 -11.19 5.22 19.57
N VAL A 516 -10.64 4.83 18.42
CA VAL A 516 -10.33 5.72 17.29
C VAL A 516 -11.58 6.37 16.68
N ASP A 517 -12.74 5.73 16.76
CA ASP A 517 -14.01 6.30 16.27
C ASP A 517 -14.37 7.60 17.01
N GLY A 518 -14.09 7.64 18.31
CA GLY A 518 -14.30 8.82 19.14
C GLY A 518 -13.32 9.96 18.86
N LEU A 519 -12.26 9.75 18.06
CA LEU A 519 -11.33 10.82 17.67
C LEU A 519 -11.89 11.73 16.55
N PHE A 520 -12.84 11.26 15.75
CA PHE A 520 -13.35 12.01 14.59
C PHE A 520 -13.95 13.38 14.96
N PRO A 521 -14.81 13.50 16.00
CA PRO A 521 -15.30 14.81 16.46
C PRO A 521 -14.20 15.79 16.91
N PHE A 522 -13.03 15.30 17.32
CA PHE A 522 -11.87 16.15 17.65
C PHE A 522 -11.09 16.51 16.38
N ALA A 523 -10.81 15.55 15.52
CA ALA A 523 -10.09 15.80 14.27
C ALA A 523 -10.80 16.84 13.39
N TYR A 524 -12.14 16.88 13.40
CA TYR A 524 -12.94 17.79 12.57
C TYR A 524 -13.37 19.09 13.28
N GLU A 525 -12.77 19.40 14.44
CA GLU A 525 -13.08 20.61 15.22
C GLU A 525 -14.57 20.76 15.62
N ILE A 526 -15.31 19.64 15.71
CA ILE A 526 -16.72 19.63 16.14
C ILE A 526 -16.80 19.83 17.65
N THR A 527 -15.82 19.29 18.38
CA THR A 527 -15.77 19.32 19.85
C THR A 527 -15.38 20.70 20.36
N GLU A 528 -16.09 21.21 21.37
CA GLU A 528 -15.70 22.45 22.05
C GLU A 528 -14.38 22.31 22.81
N ARG A 529 -13.54 23.36 22.81
CA ARG A 529 -12.23 23.36 23.49
C ARG A 529 -12.31 22.94 24.97
N LYS A 530 -13.31 23.43 25.71
CA LYS A 530 -13.52 23.08 27.12
C LYS A 530 -13.77 21.58 27.30
N LYS A 531 -14.60 21.00 26.43
CA LYS A 531 -14.92 19.56 26.43
C LYS A 531 -13.70 18.73 26.06
N ALA A 532 -12.92 19.17 25.06
CA ALA A 532 -11.66 18.54 24.70
C ALA A 532 -10.64 18.52 25.85
N GLY A 533 -10.53 19.61 26.61
CA GLY A 533 -9.69 19.63 27.82
C GLY A 533 -10.00 18.50 28.81
N LEU A 534 -11.27 18.09 28.93
CA LEU A 534 -11.70 17.00 29.82
C LEU A 534 -11.27 15.61 29.34
N THR A 535 -10.94 15.43 28.04
CA THR A 535 -10.62 14.12 27.46
C THR A 535 -9.12 13.87 27.33
N ARG A 536 -8.28 14.83 27.74
CA ARG A 536 -6.82 14.74 27.61
C ARG A 536 -6.25 13.42 28.12
N ASN A 537 -6.70 12.93 29.28
CA ASN A 537 -6.23 11.66 29.83
C ASN A 537 -6.64 10.45 28.98
N ASN A 538 -7.83 10.48 28.37
CA ASN A 538 -8.27 9.44 27.44
C ASN A 538 -7.47 9.48 26.13
N PHE A 539 -7.21 10.67 25.60
CA PHE A 539 -6.34 10.86 24.44
C PHE A 539 -4.92 10.29 24.69
N VAL A 540 -4.34 10.57 25.85
CA VAL A 540 -3.02 10.05 26.24
C VAL A 540 -2.98 8.51 26.28
N LYS A 541 -4.06 7.84 26.70
CA LYS A 541 -4.14 6.36 26.71
C LYS A 541 -4.05 5.75 25.30
N LEU A 542 -4.42 6.50 24.27
CA LEU A 542 -4.31 6.05 22.89
C LEU A 542 -2.88 6.15 22.34
N ILE A 543 -1.96 6.86 22.99
CA ILE A 543 -0.60 7.05 22.46
C ILE A 543 0.31 5.88 22.86
N GLY A 544 0.55 4.97 21.91
CA GLY A 544 1.49 3.87 22.02
C GLY A 544 2.93 4.23 21.67
N LYS A 545 3.80 3.22 21.67
CA LYS A 545 5.23 3.35 21.28
C LYS A 545 5.38 3.38 19.75
N TYR A 546 4.60 2.57 19.04
CA TYR A 546 4.59 2.39 17.59
C TYR A 546 3.25 2.86 17.01
N GLY A 547 2.93 4.13 17.24
CA GLY A 547 1.71 4.78 16.75
C GLY A 547 0.62 4.92 17.80
N ILE A 548 -0.61 5.10 17.33
CA ILE A 548 -1.81 5.35 18.12
C ILE A 548 -2.67 4.10 18.17
N TYR A 549 -3.07 3.66 19.36
CA TYR A 549 -3.97 2.54 19.55
C TYR A 549 -5.34 2.82 18.92
N THR A 550 -5.91 1.81 18.27
CA THR A 550 -7.30 1.89 17.75
C THR A 550 -8.35 1.70 18.83
N VAL A 551 -7.99 1.02 19.92
CA VAL A 551 -8.74 0.90 21.17
C VAL A 551 -7.73 1.02 22.31
N ALA A 552 -8.00 1.85 23.31
CA ALA A 552 -7.07 2.07 24.41
C ALA A 552 -6.84 0.79 25.24
N PRO A 553 -5.60 0.53 25.72
CA PRO A 553 -5.33 -0.56 26.65
C PRO A 553 -6.23 -0.48 27.90
N GLY A 554 -6.79 -1.62 28.30
CA GLY A 554 -7.70 -1.73 29.45
C GLY A 554 -9.18 -1.53 29.12
N GLU A 555 -9.53 -1.07 27.91
CA GLU A 555 -10.92 -1.02 27.47
C GLU A 555 -11.44 -2.40 27.03
N LYS A 556 -12.75 -2.62 27.15
CA LYS A 556 -13.39 -3.87 26.73
C LYS A 556 -13.14 -4.11 25.23
N GLY A 557 -12.76 -5.34 24.90
CA GLY A 557 -12.49 -5.73 23.51
C GLY A 557 -11.15 -5.24 22.97
N PHE A 558 -10.24 -4.76 23.82
CA PHE A 558 -8.85 -4.52 23.47
C PHE A 558 -8.11 -5.84 23.20
N TYR A 559 -7.46 -5.93 22.04
CA TYR A 559 -6.57 -7.02 21.66
C TYR A 559 -5.32 -6.46 21.00
N LYS A 560 -4.16 -6.62 21.67
CA LYS A 560 -2.88 -6.02 21.27
C LYS A 560 -2.47 -6.30 19.81
N GLY A 561 -2.88 -7.44 19.27
CA GLY A 561 -2.45 -7.95 17.97
C GLY A 561 -3.56 -8.12 16.95
N THR A 562 -4.78 -7.60 17.18
CA THR A 562 -5.93 -7.82 16.29
C THR A 562 -6.43 -6.50 15.70
N TYR A 563 -6.30 -6.34 14.38
CA TYR A 563 -6.67 -5.17 13.55
C TYR A 563 -7.16 -3.92 14.29
N TRP A 564 -8.45 -3.63 14.27
CA TRP A 564 -9.04 -2.40 14.79
C TRP A 564 -9.38 -2.49 16.28
N ARG A 565 -8.69 -3.37 17.03
CA ARG A 565 -8.94 -3.63 18.45
C ARG A 565 -7.78 -3.25 19.36
N GLY A 566 -6.81 -2.49 18.88
CA GLY A 566 -5.60 -2.18 19.63
C GLY A 566 -4.45 -1.73 18.73
N PRO A 567 -4.04 -2.50 17.72
CA PRO A 567 -3.02 -2.08 16.76
C PRO A 567 -3.19 -0.66 16.23
N SER A 568 -2.07 -0.03 15.92
CA SER A 568 -2.03 1.28 15.27
C SER A 568 -2.13 1.16 13.77
N TRP A 569 -2.77 2.16 13.18
CA TRP A 569 -2.90 2.40 11.75
C TRP A 569 -2.41 3.80 11.42
N SER A 570 -1.94 4.05 10.21
CA SER A 570 -1.58 5.42 9.79
C SER A 570 -2.75 6.39 9.95
N THR A 571 -3.99 5.97 9.64
CA THR A 571 -5.18 6.79 9.84
C THR A 571 -5.39 7.15 11.31
N SER A 572 -5.21 6.21 12.24
CA SER A 572 -5.29 6.51 13.68
C SER A 572 -4.23 7.52 14.11
N CYS A 573 -3.03 7.46 13.52
CA CYS A 573 -1.97 8.44 13.76
C CYS A 573 -2.33 9.82 13.19
N ALA A 574 -2.92 9.88 11.99
CA ALA A 574 -3.35 11.13 11.36
C ALA A 574 -4.44 11.83 12.18
N LEU A 575 -5.50 11.10 12.56
CA LEU A 575 -6.57 11.63 13.40
C LEU A 575 -6.05 12.15 14.75
N ALA A 576 -5.13 11.41 15.39
CA ALA A 576 -4.54 11.85 16.64
C ALA A 576 -3.62 13.07 16.46
N MET A 577 -2.87 13.14 15.36
CA MET A 577 -2.00 14.29 15.07
C MET A 577 -2.83 15.57 14.94
N VAL A 578 -3.92 15.51 14.17
CA VAL A 578 -4.84 16.64 13.99
C VAL A 578 -5.53 16.99 15.30
N SER A 579 -6.00 16.00 16.05
CA SER A 579 -6.60 16.23 17.37
C SER A 579 -5.61 16.90 18.34
N ALA A 580 -4.34 16.48 18.34
CA ALA A 580 -3.29 17.11 19.13
C ALA A 580 -2.96 18.52 18.64
N HIS A 581 -2.95 18.75 17.32
CA HIS A 581 -2.76 20.09 16.76
C HIS A 581 -3.86 21.04 17.21
N ASN A 582 -5.12 20.59 17.15
CA ASN A 582 -6.28 21.41 17.48
C ASN A 582 -6.41 21.70 18.99
N TYR A 583 -6.11 20.70 19.85
CA TYR A 583 -6.46 20.75 21.27
C TYR A 583 -5.35 20.40 22.27
N TYR A 584 -4.30 19.68 21.86
CA TYR A 584 -3.24 19.19 22.75
C TYR A 584 -1.82 19.48 22.21
N PRO A 585 -1.46 20.76 22.00
CA PRO A 585 -0.20 21.13 21.36
C PRO A 585 1.03 20.60 22.10
N ASP A 586 0.94 20.43 23.43
CA ASP A 586 1.99 19.85 24.26
C ASP A 586 2.23 18.35 23.99
N LEU A 587 1.25 17.64 23.40
CA LEU A 587 1.34 16.22 23.07
C LEU A 587 1.77 15.95 21.61
N LEU A 588 1.84 16.96 20.76
CA LEU A 588 2.18 16.82 19.33
C LEU A 588 3.49 16.05 19.11
N LYS A 589 4.55 16.41 19.82
CA LYS A 589 5.86 15.74 19.71
C LYS A 589 5.77 14.26 20.08
N ARG A 590 4.93 13.91 21.07
CA ARG A 590 4.74 12.52 21.49
C ARG A 590 4.02 11.70 20.41
N VAL A 591 2.97 12.26 19.80
CA VAL A 591 2.25 11.65 18.68
C VAL A 591 3.18 11.48 17.48
N LYS A 592 3.98 12.50 17.14
CA LYS A 592 4.98 12.44 16.07
C LYS A 592 5.98 11.30 16.30
N ASN A 593 6.56 11.21 17.49
CA ASN A 593 7.54 10.17 17.79
C ASN A 593 6.93 8.76 17.67
N ALA A 594 5.67 8.58 18.10
CA ALA A 594 4.96 7.32 17.94
C ALA A 594 4.77 6.96 16.45
N LEU A 595 4.38 7.93 15.62
CA LEU A 595 4.28 7.75 14.16
C LEU A 595 5.64 7.43 13.50
N MET A 596 6.73 8.10 13.91
CA MET A 596 8.06 7.81 13.37
C MET A 596 8.48 6.37 13.67
N ASN A 597 8.25 5.91 14.90
CA ASN A 597 8.52 4.52 15.27
C ASN A 597 7.70 3.54 14.42
N PHE A 598 6.43 3.86 14.13
CA PHE A 598 5.58 3.07 13.23
C PHE A 598 6.16 3.02 11.81
N ILE A 599 6.52 4.17 11.22
CA ILE A 599 7.03 4.27 9.84
C ILE A 599 8.36 3.51 9.65
N PHE A 600 9.24 3.53 10.65
CA PHE A 600 10.60 2.96 10.55
C PHE A 600 10.75 1.55 11.09
N LYS A 601 9.70 0.97 11.71
CA LYS A 601 9.80 -0.39 12.25
C LYS A 601 10.10 -1.43 11.18
N TYR A 602 9.61 -1.20 9.95
CA TYR A 602 9.82 -2.09 8.82
C TYR A 602 10.24 -1.33 7.55
N PRO A 603 10.77 -2.02 6.53
CA PRO A 603 11.25 -1.40 5.29
C PRO A 603 10.17 -0.66 4.47
N SER A 604 8.93 -1.12 4.53
CA SER A 604 7.78 -0.42 3.93
C SER A 604 6.86 0.16 5.01
N ILE A 605 5.84 0.91 4.61
CA ILE A 605 4.78 1.37 5.52
C ILE A 605 3.69 0.29 5.54
N TRP A 606 3.40 -0.26 6.70
CA TRP A 606 2.44 -1.36 6.87
C TRP A 606 1.04 -0.84 7.16
N GLU A 607 0.04 -1.71 6.98
CA GLU A 607 -1.35 -1.42 7.29
C GLU A 607 -1.54 -1.06 8.75
N CYS A 608 -1.12 -2.00 9.60
CA CYS A 608 -1.18 -1.87 11.03
C CYS A 608 -0.15 -2.75 11.72
N MET A 609 0.20 -2.34 12.94
CA MET A 609 1.08 -3.08 13.84
C MET A 609 0.67 -2.81 15.28
N GLY A 610 0.99 -3.71 16.20
CA GLY A 610 0.71 -3.52 17.62
C GLY A 610 1.30 -2.22 18.13
N ALA A 611 0.46 -1.27 18.58
CA ALA A 611 0.93 0.07 18.95
C ALA A 611 1.90 0.05 20.15
N GLY A 612 1.89 -0.99 20.97
CA GLY A 612 2.85 -1.19 22.05
C GLY A 612 4.14 -1.92 21.64
N THR A 613 4.05 -2.85 20.68
CA THR A 613 5.12 -3.83 20.40
C THR A 613 5.82 -3.62 19.07
N GLY A 614 5.15 -3.02 18.08
CA GLY A 614 5.62 -2.92 16.70
C GLY A 614 5.59 -4.25 15.95
N GLU A 615 4.99 -5.30 16.53
CA GLU A 615 4.73 -6.56 15.83
C GLU A 615 3.60 -6.39 14.83
N ILE A 616 3.68 -7.04 13.67
CA ILE A 616 2.59 -6.99 12.68
C ILE A 616 1.33 -7.59 13.30
N ALA A 617 0.23 -6.84 13.23
CA ALA A 617 -1.06 -7.26 13.75
C ALA A 617 -1.63 -8.42 12.93
N ARG A 618 -2.85 -8.89 13.24
CA ARG A 618 -3.55 -9.93 12.51
C ARG A 618 -4.97 -9.49 12.20
N GLY A 619 -5.40 -9.78 10.98
CA GLY A 619 -6.77 -9.59 10.52
C GLY A 619 -7.71 -10.61 11.14
N ASP A 620 -8.97 -10.52 10.74
CA ASP A 620 -10.09 -11.16 11.42
C ASP A 620 -10.03 -12.69 11.33
N SER A 621 -9.49 -13.20 10.22
CA SER A 621 -9.23 -14.63 9.99
C SER A 621 -7.90 -15.11 10.58
N GLY A 622 -7.20 -14.28 11.37
CA GLY A 622 -5.90 -14.59 11.97
C GLY A 622 -4.70 -14.44 11.02
N MET A 623 -4.95 -14.12 9.74
CA MET A 623 -3.91 -13.76 8.78
C MET A 623 -3.13 -12.55 9.29
N MET A 624 -1.79 -12.56 9.20
CA MET A 624 -1.01 -11.38 9.55
C MET A 624 -1.52 -10.18 8.77
N ALA A 625 -1.51 -9.01 9.39
CA ALA A 625 -1.80 -7.76 8.73
C ALA A 625 -0.96 -7.69 7.50
N THR A 626 -1.61 -7.22 6.47
CA THR A 626 -0.93 -7.06 5.22
C THR A 626 0.16 -6.03 5.50
N PRO A 627 1.36 -6.16 4.94
CA PRO A 627 1.96 -4.92 4.50
C PRO A 627 0.88 -4.43 3.56
N VAL A 628 0.20 -3.33 3.87
CA VAL A 628 -0.35 -2.61 2.75
C VAL A 628 0.90 -2.07 2.05
N VAL A 629 1.52 -2.94 1.24
CA VAL A 629 2.76 -2.65 0.56
C VAL A 629 2.41 -1.45 -0.26
N ALA A 630 3.15 -0.35 -0.08
CA ALA A 630 2.77 0.81 -0.85
C ALA A 630 1.29 1.14 -0.60
N SER A 631 0.77 1.25 0.63
CA SER A 631 -0.60 1.78 0.73
C SER A 631 -0.57 3.22 0.27
N ASN A 632 -1.35 3.53 -0.74
CA ASN A 632 -1.69 4.91 -1.01
C ASN A 632 -2.34 5.56 0.22
N VAL A 633 -3.22 4.84 0.92
CA VAL A 633 -3.88 5.33 2.14
C VAL A 633 -2.92 5.39 3.32
N GLY A 634 -2.31 4.27 3.70
CA GLY A 634 -1.37 4.21 4.83
C GLY A 634 -0.21 5.21 4.69
N ALA A 635 0.40 5.34 3.52
CA ALA A 635 1.44 6.34 3.30
C ALA A 635 0.90 7.75 3.15
N GLY A 636 -0.27 7.91 2.53
CA GLY A 636 -0.97 9.19 2.41
C GLY A 636 -1.35 9.75 3.78
N GLU A 637 -1.97 8.97 4.65
CA GLU A 637 -2.35 9.35 6.02
C GLU A 637 -1.12 9.68 6.87
N ALA A 638 -0.05 8.89 6.77
CA ALA A 638 1.21 9.19 7.45
C ALA A 638 1.83 10.50 6.93
N LEU A 639 1.78 10.76 5.62
CA LEU A 639 2.20 12.02 5.02
C LEU A 639 1.34 13.19 5.54
N GLY A 640 0.02 13.04 5.57
CA GLY A 640 -0.91 14.03 6.11
C GLY A 640 -0.62 14.36 7.58
N ALA A 641 -0.35 13.36 8.41
CA ALA A 641 0.06 13.55 9.80
C ALA A 641 1.39 14.32 9.91
N ILE A 642 2.39 14.01 9.07
CA ILE A 642 3.65 14.75 9.05
C ILE A 642 3.40 16.22 8.67
N LEU A 643 2.59 16.47 7.65
CA LEU A 643 2.24 17.83 7.19
C LEU A 643 1.55 18.64 8.30
N VAL A 644 0.58 18.04 9.01
CA VAL A 644 -0.10 18.68 10.16
C VAL A 644 0.88 19.05 11.28
N TYR A 645 1.85 18.19 11.57
CA TYR A 645 2.89 18.51 12.56
C TYR A 645 3.71 19.75 12.15
N TYR A 646 3.93 19.94 10.85
CA TYR A 646 4.64 21.09 10.29
C TYR A 646 3.74 22.30 9.97
N GLY A 647 2.48 22.28 10.39
CA GLY A 647 1.55 23.42 10.32
C GLY A 647 0.58 23.41 9.14
N GLU A 648 0.62 22.38 8.29
CA GLU A 648 -0.31 22.24 7.15
C GLU A 648 -1.56 21.47 7.60
N ASN A 649 -2.70 22.14 7.75
CA ASN A 649 -3.91 21.47 8.22
C ASN A 649 -4.67 20.80 7.05
N VAL A 650 -4.22 19.59 6.71
CA VAL A 650 -4.82 18.80 5.62
C VAL A 650 -6.23 18.28 5.91
N PHE A 651 -6.77 18.48 7.12
CA PHE A 651 -8.13 18.09 7.51
C PHE A 651 -9.09 19.28 7.57
N SER A 652 -8.57 20.52 7.50
CA SER A 652 -9.38 21.73 7.58
C SER A 652 -10.33 21.88 6.39
N ILE A 653 -11.46 22.51 6.67
CA ILE A 653 -12.42 22.97 5.66
C ILE A 653 -12.23 24.46 5.33
N LYS A 654 -11.28 25.16 5.96
CA LYS A 654 -11.04 26.60 5.77
C LYS A 654 -10.17 26.85 4.53
N GLU A 655 -10.44 27.94 3.83
CA GLU A 655 -9.64 28.35 2.68
C GLU A 655 -8.28 28.89 3.19
N GLY A 656 -7.18 28.48 2.54
CA GLY A 656 -5.83 28.98 2.86
C GLY A 656 -5.08 28.25 3.97
N GLU A 657 -5.67 27.21 4.60
CA GLU A 657 -4.98 26.32 5.58
C GLU A 657 -4.55 24.99 4.95
N ALA A 658 -4.55 24.91 3.61
CA ALA A 658 -4.60 23.67 2.83
C ALA A 658 -3.30 23.22 2.17
#